data_AF-A0A812S0J1-F1
#
_entry.id   AF-A0A812S0J1-F1
#
_cell.length_a   1.000
_cell.length_b   1.000
_cell.length_c   1.000
_cell.angle_alpha   90.00
_cell.angle_beta   90.00
_cell.angle_gamma   90.00
#
_symmetry.space_group_name_H-M   'P 1'
#
loop_
_entity.id
_entity.type
_entity.pdbx_description
1 polymer ?
#
loop_
_entity_poly.entity_id
_entity_poly.type
_entity_poly.pdbx_seq_one_letter_code
_entity_poly.pdbx_strand_id
1 'polypeptide(L)'
;MNWRIWFGLTITAIWILLGVTYISVNIGWITFTRLPAEDLGNFLEGAFAPLAFLWLVIGYFLQQKELQQNTDALRSQAVAISRSAEQAVIQSENLAASEVHARQEAFLQIAQSVRGQLGSISGLLFISSQGTGQGGRVSQKEQAELFSSQGSGIDPEAFSRRLLITHLETDDPQEQFDLFYGTEVRARHTNNFIFTFERLIRRAEVVDAENIITDAVRASGHGFLYRVMKRHQASAPEPAITMKHGYFLFAVVLTSLIAWSAIAAPADRFAAVEIKAQHVAGSIHMLEGAGGNIGVSVGEDGTLIVDDQYAPLAAKIIAALEGLGGDRPKLILNTHYHGDHAGSNPEMGTTGTIISHDNVRVRLLAEEDFPRSGLPLVTFDDDLNLHFNDETIEVIHLPAGHTDGDSVVWFKTSNVIHMGDHFFKNRFPYVDIGSGGDVDGFIDNVETILEQLPEDIRIIPGHGSLSNRADLAATIAVVKATTAAVRNALDQGTDTAEIAADLNENYPSWGSGFITAEHRTAAFEAKDPMAAVCTVANVDDAGRVQVRTLVLRNVGDNLAVFINATSPKWPALQQTFAVQTYWPSVALQYRLQVTSTPVEAELVHESWQMRPDMPKRMDWLYQQIAQQSSAIDSRQALISMLDEVQLPDPTTAYMTAATID
;
A
#
# COMPACT_ATOMS: atom_id res chain seq x y z
N MET A 1 -18.61 -48.53 -2.75
CA MET A 1 -18.99 -49.66 -1.85
C MET A 1 -17.75 -50.49 -1.55
N ASN A 2 -17.41 -50.78 -0.29
CA ASN A 2 -16.17 -51.50 0.09
C ASN A 2 -16.21 -52.98 -0.36
N TRP A 3 -15.16 -53.47 -1.01
CA TRP A 3 -15.08 -54.86 -1.51
C TRP A 3 -15.24 -55.91 -0.41
N ARG A 4 -14.85 -55.59 0.83
CA ARG A 4 -15.01 -56.46 2.01
C ARG A 4 -16.48 -56.70 2.37
N ILE A 5 -17.34 -55.70 2.14
CA ILE A 5 -18.79 -55.82 2.34
C ILE A 5 -19.39 -56.76 1.29
N TRP A 6 -18.99 -56.59 0.03
CA TRP A 6 -19.39 -57.51 -1.05
C TRP A 6 -18.96 -58.95 -0.76
N PHE A 7 -17.71 -59.14 -0.33
CA PHE A 7 -17.19 -60.43 0.08
C PHE A 7 -18.01 -61.05 1.23
N GLY A 8 -18.32 -60.26 2.27
CA GLY A 8 -19.15 -60.71 3.39
C GLY A 8 -20.57 -61.12 2.95
N LEU A 9 -21.20 -60.33 2.08
CA LEU A 9 -22.53 -60.62 1.54
C LEU A 9 -22.54 -61.90 0.67
N THR A 10 -21.53 -62.07 -0.19
CA THR A 10 -21.42 -63.25 -1.05
C THR A 10 -21.23 -64.52 -0.23
N ILE A 11 -20.34 -64.51 0.77
CA ILE A 11 -20.16 -65.66 1.66
C ILE A 11 -21.42 -65.96 2.46
N THR A 12 -22.10 -64.93 2.96
CA THR A 12 -23.36 -65.09 3.70
C THR A 12 -24.43 -65.75 2.83
N ALA A 13 -24.59 -65.32 1.59
CA ALA A 13 -25.55 -65.90 0.65
C ALA A 13 -25.25 -67.38 0.34
N ILE A 14 -23.97 -67.71 0.09
CA ILE A 14 -23.52 -69.09 -0.14
C ILE A 14 -23.78 -69.95 1.10
N TRP A 15 -23.48 -69.45 2.29
CA TRP A 15 -23.64 -70.16 3.54
C TRP A 15 -25.10 -70.49 3.86
N ILE A 16 -26.00 -69.51 3.67
CA ILE A 16 -27.45 -69.72 3.85
C ILE A 16 -27.96 -70.76 2.85
N LEU A 17 -27.52 -70.70 1.59
CA LEU A 17 -27.89 -71.67 0.58
C LEU A 17 -27.46 -73.09 0.98
N LEU A 18 -26.22 -73.26 1.45
CA LEU A 18 -25.72 -74.54 1.96
C LEU A 18 -26.54 -75.05 3.15
N GLY A 19 -26.92 -74.18 4.08
CA GLY A 19 -27.79 -74.53 5.21
C GLY A 19 -29.18 -75.00 4.76
N VAL A 20 -29.81 -74.28 3.83
CA VAL A 20 -31.10 -74.65 3.22
C VAL A 20 -31.01 -76.00 2.50
N THR A 21 -29.95 -76.23 1.74
CA THR A 21 -29.71 -77.51 1.07
C THR A 21 -29.48 -78.64 2.08
N TYR A 22 -28.69 -78.42 3.12
CA TYR A 22 -28.44 -79.40 4.17
C TYR A 22 -29.74 -79.83 4.87
N ILE A 23 -30.60 -78.87 5.24
CA ILE A 23 -31.92 -79.15 5.83
C ILE A 23 -32.76 -79.96 4.86
N SER A 24 -32.80 -79.57 3.58
CA SER A 24 -33.63 -80.23 2.56
C SER A 24 -33.21 -81.68 2.28
N VAL A 25 -31.90 -81.97 2.31
CA VAL A 25 -31.35 -83.27 1.94
C VAL A 25 -31.21 -84.22 3.14
N ASN A 26 -30.80 -83.73 4.30
CA ASN A 26 -30.39 -84.59 5.43
C ASN A 26 -31.39 -84.62 6.58
N ILE A 27 -32.15 -83.53 6.83
CA ILE A 27 -33.07 -83.44 7.98
C ILE A 27 -34.53 -83.57 7.54
N GLY A 28 -34.90 -82.90 6.44
CA GLY A 28 -36.27 -82.69 5.99
C GLY A 28 -36.96 -81.53 6.75
N TRP A 29 -37.63 -80.65 6.00
CA TRP A 29 -38.27 -79.44 6.57
C TRP A 29 -39.36 -79.72 7.63
N ILE A 30 -40.08 -80.83 7.47
CA ILE A 30 -41.14 -81.22 8.43
C ILE A 30 -40.51 -81.67 9.76
N THR A 31 -39.41 -82.41 9.70
CA THR A 31 -38.66 -82.85 10.88
C THR A 31 -37.99 -81.66 11.56
N PHE A 32 -37.36 -80.79 10.78
CA PHE A 32 -36.66 -79.60 11.26
C PHE A 32 -37.57 -78.65 12.05
N THR A 33 -38.77 -78.36 11.53
CA THR A 33 -39.74 -77.48 12.21
C THR A 33 -40.41 -78.11 13.43
N ARG A 34 -40.21 -79.40 13.66
CA ARG A 34 -40.74 -80.14 14.82
C ARG A 34 -39.65 -80.53 15.82
N LEU A 35 -38.40 -80.09 15.63
CA LEU A 35 -37.33 -80.33 16.58
C LEU A 35 -37.67 -79.71 17.95
N PRO A 36 -37.26 -80.35 19.06
CA PRO A 36 -37.28 -79.71 20.37
C PRO A 36 -36.55 -78.36 20.33
N ALA A 37 -37.01 -77.40 21.15
CA ALA A 37 -36.46 -76.04 21.14
C ALA A 37 -34.94 -75.99 21.42
N GLU A 38 -34.45 -76.91 22.25
CA GLU A 38 -33.03 -77.06 22.56
C GLU A 38 -32.22 -77.47 21.32
N ASP A 39 -32.67 -78.49 20.58
CA ASP A 39 -31.98 -78.98 19.38
C ASP A 39 -32.03 -77.96 18.23
N LEU A 40 -33.17 -77.25 18.10
CA LEU A 40 -33.30 -76.15 17.15
C LEU A 40 -32.35 -74.99 17.50
N GLY A 41 -32.24 -74.67 18.79
CA GLY A 41 -31.31 -73.65 19.30
C GLY A 41 -29.85 -74.01 18.98
N ASN A 42 -29.43 -75.23 19.31
CA ASN A 42 -28.07 -75.72 19.06
C ASN A 42 -27.72 -75.70 17.55
N PHE A 43 -28.68 -76.06 16.69
CA PHE A 43 -28.48 -75.99 15.24
C PHE A 43 -28.31 -74.55 14.73
N LEU A 44 -29.18 -73.63 15.16
CA LEU A 44 -29.11 -72.23 14.76
C LEU A 44 -27.84 -71.57 15.28
N GLU A 45 -27.41 -71.87 16.50
CA GLU A 45 -26.14 -71.40 17.05
C GLU A 45 -24.97 -71.83 16.17
N GLY A 46 -24.87 -73.13 15.84
CA GLY A 46 -23.82 -73.64 14.96
C GLY A 46 -23.87 -73.07 13.54
N ALA A 47 -25.07 -72.81 13.01
CA ALA A 47 -25.26 -72.26 11.67
C ALA A 47 -24.92 -70.77 11.57
N PHE A 48 -25.22 -69.97 12.61
CA PHE A 48 -25.05 -68.51 12.57
C PHE A 48 -23.77 -68.01 13.25
N ALA A 49 -23.14 -68.77 14.15
CA ALA A 49 -21.89 -68.36 14.80
C ALA A 49 -20.75 -68.03 13.80
N PRO A 50 -20.51 -68.82 12.72
CA PRO A 50 -19.49 -68.48 11.73
C PRO A 50 -19.80 -67.19 10.95
N LEU A 51 -21.08 -66.93 10.66
CA LEU A 51 -21.52 -65.71 9.98
C LEU A 51 -21.34 -64.48 10.88
N ALA A 52 -21.70 -64.60 12.17
CA ALA A 52 -21.48 -63.55 13.15
C ALA A 52 -19.98 -63.21 13.27
N PHE A 53 -19.12 -64.23 13.31
CA PHE A 53 -17.67 -64.03 13.37
C PHE A 53 -17.12 -63.34 12.10
N LEU A 54 -17.58 -63.75 10.92
CA LEU A 54 -17.21 -63.13 9.64
C LEU A 54 -17.52 -61.62 9.63
N TRP A 55 -18.74 -61.25 10.01
CA TRP A 55 -19.15 -59.85 10.03
C TRP A 55 -18.45 -59.03 11.12
N LEU A 56 -18.11 -59.64 12.26
CA LEU A 56 -17.29 -59.00 13.30
C LEU A 56 -15.89 -58.66 12.77
N VAL A 57 -15.25 -59.57 12.06
CA VAL A 57 -13.92 -59.34 11.46
C VAL A 57 -13.98 -58.27 10.38
N ILE A 58 -14.99 -58.29 9.51
CA ILE A 58 -15.19 -57.25 8.50
C ILE A 58 -15.41 -55.88 9.17
N GLY A 59 -16.25 -55.82 10.21
CA GLY A 59 -16.50 -54.61 10.98
C GLY A 59 -15.23 -54.04 11.62
N TYR A 60 -14.41 -54.89 12.24
CA TYR A 60 -13.13 -54.49 12.84
C TYR A 60 -12.21 -53.80 11.82
N PHE A 61 -12.07 -54.37 10.62
CA PHE A 61 -11.22 -53.82 9.58
C PHE A 61 -11.75 -52.55 8.92
N LEU A 62 -13.07 -52.36 8.90
CA LEU A 62 -13.70 -51.10 8.45
C LEU A 62 -13.43 -50.00 9.48
N GLN A 63 -13.66 -50.31 10.75
CA GLN A 63 -13.46 -49.38 11.86
C GLN A 63 -11.99 -48.94 12.00
N GLN A 64 -11.04 -49.87 11.82
CA GLN A 64 -9.61 -49.53 11.87
C GLN A 64 -9.22 -48.49 10.81
N LYS A 65 -9.77 -48.60 9.60
CA LYS A 65 -9.46 -47.66 8.50
C LYS A 65 -10.01 -46.27 8.78
N GLU A 66 -11.26 -46.19 9.23
CA GLU A 66 -11.89 -44.91 9.62
C GLU A 66 -11.12 -44.23 10.75
N LEU A 67 -10.71 -45.01 11.76
CA LEU A 67 -9.94 -44.48 12.89
C LEU A 67 -8.59 -43.89 12.44
N GLN A 68 -7.93 -44.54 11.49
CA GLN A 68 -6.65 -44.08 10.96
C GLN A 68 -6.81 -42.79 10.15
N GLN A 69 -7.84 -42.71 9.30
CA GLN A 69 -8.16 -41.50 8.54
C GLN A 69 -8.50 -40.32 9.45
N ASN A 70 -9.28 -40.55 10.51
CA ASN A 70 -9.58 -39.51 11.50
C ASN A 70 -8.34 -39.06 12.26
N THR A 71 -7.43 -39.98 12.61
CA THR A 71 -6.18 -39.66 13.31
C THR A 71 -5.25 -38.82 12.44
N ASP A 72 -5.13 -39.14 11.15
CA ASP A 72 -4.29 -38.40 10.22
C ASP A 72 -4.87 -36.99 9.95
N ALA A 73 -6.19 -36.86 9.83
CA ALA A 73 -6.86 -35.57 9.72
C ALA A 73 -6.63 -34.68 10.95
N LEU A 74 -6.74 -35.24 12.16
CA LEU A 74 -6.46 -34.53 13.41
C LEU A 74 -5.00 -34.08 13.52
N ARG A 75 -4.05 -34.90 13.07
CA ARG A 75 -2.62 -34.52 13.05
C ARG A 75 -2.36 -33.36 12.10
N SER A 76 -2.95 -33.39 10.90
CA SER A 76 -2.84 -32.29 9.95
C SER A 76 -3.43 -31.00 10.50
N GLN A 77 -4.59 -31.06 11.17
CA GLN A 77 -5.19 -29.92 11.86
C GLN A 77 -4.29 -29.37 12.97
N ALA A 78 -3.69 -30.23 13.79
CA ALA A 78 -2.78 -29.80 14.86
C ALA A 78 -1.55 -29.07 14.32
N VAL A 79 -0.97 -29.54 13.21
CA VAL A 79 0.17 -28.87 12.55
C VAL A 79 -0.25 -27.51 11.97
N ALA A 80 -1.42 -27.43 11.34
CA ALA A 80 -1.96 -26.18 10.81
C ALA A 80 -2.18 -25.13 11.93
N ILE A 81 -2.76 -25.55 13.06
CA ILE A 81 -2.96 -24.69 14.25
C ILE A 81 -1.63 -24.19 14.80
N SER A 82 -0.61 -25.04 14.88
CA SER A 82 0.72 -24.64 15.36
C SER A 82 1.37 -23.59 14.46
N ARG A 83 1.30 -23.77 13.13
CA ARG A 83 1.82 -22.78 12.16
C ARG A 83 1.06 -21.47 12.22
N SER A 84 -0.27 -21.54 12.35
CA SER A 84 -1.11 -20.35 12.53
C SER A 84 -0.77 -19.59 13.82
N ALA A 85 -0.49 -20.29 14.91
CA ALA A 85 -0.06 -19.66 16.16
C ALA A 85 1.31 -18.98 16.04
N GLU A 86 2.28 -19.60 15.35
CA GLU A 86 3.58 -18.99 15.07
C GLU A 86 3.45 -17.72 14.20
N GLN A 87 2.59 -17.76 13.18
CA GLN A 87 2.32 -16.59 12.33
C GLN A 87 1.63 -15.47 13.12
N ALA A 88 0.70 -15.78 14.02
CA ALA A 88 0.03 -14.79 14.86
C ALA A 88 1.00 -14.05 15.81
N VAL A 89 2.04 -14.74 16.31
CA VAL A 89 3.08 -14.10 17.13
C VAL A 89 3.90 -13.10 16.31
N ILE A 90 4.35 -13.51 15.12
CA ILE A 90 5.11 -12.62 14.21
C ILE A 90 4.26 -11.42 13.81
N GLN A 91 2.98 -11.62 13.55
CA GLN A 91 2.04 -10.54 13.22
C GLN A 91 1.85 -9.58 14.39
N SER A 92 1.75 -10.08 15.63
CA SER A 92 1.67 -9.25 16.83
C SER A 92 2.91 -8.39 17.05
N GLU A 93 4.11 -8.93 16.79
CA GLU A 93 5.37 -8.18 16.89
C GLU A 93 5.46 -7.08 15.82
N ASN A 94 5.05 -7.38 14.59
CA ASN A 94 5.01 -6.41 13.50
C ASN A 94 3.96 -5.31 13.73
N LEU A 95 2.79 -5.63 14.28
CA LEU A 95 1.78 -4.64 14.65
C LEU A 95 2.31 -3.68 15.71
N ALA A 96 2.99 -4.19 16.75
CA ALA A 96 3.57 -3.35 17.80
C ALA A 96 4.65 -2.41 17.25
N ALA A 97 5.50 -2.90 16.33
CA ALA A 97 6.47 -2.06 15.65
C ALA A 97 5.81 -0.99 14.75
N SER A 98 4.76 -1.37 14.00
CA SER A 98 4.00 -0.44 13.15
C SER A 98 3.29 0.64 13.95
N GLU A 99 2.72 0.31 15.12
CA GLU A 99 2.04 1.27 15.99
C GLU A 99 3.02 2.36 16.49
N VAL A 100 4.26 1.97 16.83
CA VAL A 100 5.31 2.90 17.21
C VAL A 100 5.70 3.80 16.03
N HIS A 101 5.85 3.23 14.83
CA HIS A 101 6.15 3.99 13.62
C HIS A 101 5.02 4.98 13.25
N ALA A 102 3.76 4.55 13.30
CA ALA A 102 2.61 5.40 13.03
C ALA A 102 2.51 6.59 14.00
N ARG A 103 2.77 6.36 15.29
CA ARG A 103 2.81 7.44 16.31
C ARG A 103 3.93 8.45 16.04
N GLN A 104 5.09 7.98 15.59
CA GLN A 104 6.21 8.86 15.22
C GLN A 104 5.88 9.68 13.97
N GLU A 105 5.27 9.10 12.96
CA GLU A 105 4.87 9.78 11.73
C GLU A 105 3.82 10.88 12.00
N ALA A 106 2.78 10.55 12.77
CA ALA A 106 1.77 11.51 13.19
C ALA A 106 2.38 12.69 13.98
N PHE A 107 3.36 12.41 14.85
CA PHE A 107 4.11 13.47 15.52
C PHE A 107 4.89 14.34 14.53
N LEU A 108 5.55 13.77 13.53
CA LEU A 108 6.37 14.53 12.56
C LEU A 108 5.51 15.51 11.74
N GLN A 109 4.30 15.13 11.34
CA GLN A 109 3.36 16.02 10.64
C GLN A 109 2.93 17.20 11.53
N ILE A 110 2.58 16.91 12.79
CA ILE A 110 2.25 17.94 13.79
C ILE A 110 3.47 18.85 14.03
N ALA A 111 4.67 18.29 14.13
CA ALA A 111 5.90 19.01 14.36
C ALA A 111 6.20 19.98 13.20
N GLN A 112 5.97 19.58 11.95
CA GLN A 112 6.16 20.46 10.79
C GLN A 112 5.21 21.67 10.83
N SER A 113 3.94 21.46 11.14
CA SER A 113 2.96 22.55 11.30
C SER A 113 3.36 23.50 12.43
N VAL A 114 3.75 22.96 13.59
CA VAL A 114 4.18 23.74 14.74
C VAL A 114 5.49 24.51 14.46
N ARG A 115 6.43 23.94 13.71
CA ARG A 115 7.64 24.63 13.25
C ARG A 115 7.29 25.84 12.37
N GLY A 116 6.32 25.71 11.46
CA GLY A 116 5.81 26.84 10.69
C GLY A 116 5.23 27.95 11.57
N GLN A 117 4.46 27.59 12.60
CA GLN A 117 3.90 28.55 13.58
C GLN A 117 5.01 29.26 14.38
N LEU A 118 6.01 28.51 14.86
CA LEU A 118 7.17 29.05 15.56
C LEU A 118 7.96 30.00 14.67
N GLY A 119 8.13 29.66 13.39
CA GLY A 119 8.65 30.54 12.35
C GLY A 119 7.92 31.87 12.32
N SER A 120 6.59 31.84 12.25
CA SER A 120 5.75 33.05 12.18
C SER A 120 5.85 33.92 13.42
N ILE A 121 5.88 33.30 14.61
CA ILE A 121 6.08 34.02 15.86
C ILE A 121 7.47 34.68 15.87
N SER A 122 8.52 33.96 15.44
CA SER A 122 9.88 34.50 15.37
C SER A 122 10.02 35.59 14.31
N GLY A 123 9.28 35.52 13.20
CA GLY A 123 9.22 36.57 12.18
C GLY A 123 8.59 37.85 12.70
N LEU A 124 7.46 37.76 13.40
CA LEU A 124 6.82 38.93 14.04
C LEU A 124 7.73 39.57 15.09
N LEU A 125 8.39 38.74 15.89
CA LEU A 125 9.38 39.18 16.86
C LEU A 125 10.56 39.89 16.16
N PHE A 126 11.07 39.32 15.09
CA PHE A 126 12.13 39.91 14.29
C PHE A 126 11.73 41.27 13.69
N ILE A 127 10.54 41.41 13.09
CA ILE A 127 10.05 42.72 12.59
C ILE A 127 10.04 43.75 13.72
N SER A 128 9.52 43.37 14.88
CA SER A 128 9.42 44.27 16.03
C SER A 128 10.79 44.70 16.58
N SER A 129 11.86 43.93 16.30
CA SER A 129 13.24 44.26 16.68
C SER A 129 13.92 45.26 15.73
N GLN A 130 13.41 45.47 14.52
CA GLN A 130 14.05 46.33 13.52
C GLN A 130 13.75 47.83 13.67
N GLY A 131 12.85 48.23 14.58
CA GLY A 131 12.47 49.64 14.80
C GLY A 131 11.64 50.25 13.66
N THR A 132 11.06 51.45 13.87
CA THR A 132 10.14 52.12 12.93
C THR A 132 10.82 53.14 12.00
N GLY A 133 12.08 52.94 11.59
CA GLY A 133 12.82 53.89 10.74
C GLY A 133 14.01 53.28 9.98
N GLN A 134 14.64 54.07 9.08
CA GLN A 134 15.74 53.68 8.15
C GLN A 134 17.07 53.20 8.82
N GLY A 135 17.04 52.75 10.07
CA GLY A 135 18.20 52.29 10.85
C GLY A 135 18.08 50.84 11.36
N GLY A 136 17.32 49.99 10.67
CA GLY A 136 17.26 48.56 11.02
C GLY A 136 18.63 47.90 10.90
N ARG A 137 18.95 46.98 11.84
CA ARG A 137 20.21 46.22 11.85
C ARG A 137 20.38 45.32 10.62
N VAL A 138 19.29 45.06 9.88
CA VAL A 138 19.23 44.15 8.73
C VAL A 138 18.70 44.87 7.48
N SER A 139 19.34 44.65 6.33
CA SER A 139 18.97 45.31 5.06
C SER A 139 17.58 44.90 4.56
N GLN A 140 16.89 45.78 3.81
CA GLN A 140 15.56 45.46 3.24
C GLN A 140 15.58 44.25 2.30
N LYS A 141 16.69 44.03 1.59
CA LYS A 141 16.88 42.87 0.70
C LYS A 141 16.91 41.57 1.51
N GLU A 142 17.68 41.55 2.59
CA GLU A 142 17.79 40.39 3.48
C GLU A 142 16.48 40.11 4.22
N GLN A 143 15.73 41.15 4.60
CA GLN A 143 14.38 40.98 5.15
C GLN A 143 13.44 40.29 4.13
N ALA A 144 13.45 40.75 2.87
CA ALA A 144 12.63 40.15 1.81
C ALA A 144 13.00 38.67 1.54
N GLU A 145 14.29 38.33 1.58
CA GLU A 145 14.78 36.95 1.45
C GLU A 145 14.31 36.06 2.61
N LEU A 146 14.35 36.56 3.85
CA LEU A 146 13.84 35.83 5.02
C LEU A 146 12.33 35.59 4.93
N PHE A 147 11.54 36.60 4.56
CA PHE A 147 10.09 36.44 4.37
C PHE A 147 9.75 35.51 3.21
N SER A 148 10.52 35.54 2.13
CA SER A 148 10.35 34.61 1.01
C SER A 148 10.66 33.17 1.41
N SER A 149 11.74 32.94 2.17
CA SER A 149 12.14 31.61 2.65
C SER A 149 11.12 30.99 3.63
N GLN A 150 10.52 31.83 4.48
CA GLN A 150 9.51 31.39 5.44
C GLN A 150 8.13 31.18 4.79
N GLY A 151 7.70 32.10 3.92
CA GLY A 151 6.39 32.04 3.25
C GLY A 151 6.29 30.91 2.22
N SER A 152 7.41 30.46 1.68
CA SER A 152 7.49 29.29 0.80
C SER A 152 7.55 27.95 1.55
N GLY A 153 7.65 27.97 2.88
CA GLY A 153 7.80 26.77 3.70
C GLY A 153 9.16 26.05 3.58
N ILE A 154 10.09 26.61 2.80
CA ILE A 154 11.42 26.04 2.54
C ILE A 154 12.27 26.06 3.81
N ASP A 155 12.14 27.10 4.63
CA ASP A 155 12.94 27.27 5.84
C ASP A 155 12.14 27.93 6.98
N PRO A 156 11.44 27.15 7.83
CA PRO A 156 10.64 27.69 8.93
C PRO A 156 11.48 28.35 10.03
N GLU A 157 12.79 28.14 10.03
CA GLU A 157 13.68 28.58 11.11
C GLU A 157 14.56 29.77 10.73
N ALA A 158 14.42 30.30 9.51
CA ALA A 158 15.19 31.43 8.99
C ALA A 158 15.23 32.62 9.97
N PHE A 159 14.08 33.05 10.46
CA PHE A 159 13.99 34.13 11.44
C PHE A 159 14.56 33.77 12.81
N SER A 160 14.45 32.50 13.21
CA SER A 160 14.99 32.06 14.49
C SER A 160 16.52 32.07 14.50
N ARG A 161 17.17 31.61 13.42
CA ARG A 161 18.61 31.74 13.26
C ARG A 161 19.05 33.19 13.16
N ARG A 162 18.29 34.05 12.47
CA ARG A 162 18.66 35.47 12.38
C ARG A 162 18.58 36.18 13.73
N LEU A 163 17.53 35.93 14.52
CA LEU A 163 17.42 36.43 15.90
C LEU A 163 18.57 35.95 16.79
N LEU A 164 19.00 34.68 16.64
CA LEU A 164 20.16 34.15 17.34
C LEU A 164 21.45 34.87 16.95
N ILE A 165 21.68 35.09 15.65
CA ILE A 165 22.86 35.83 15.16
C ILE A 165 22.82 37.26 15.71
N THR A 166 21.69 37.96 15.64
CA THR A 166 21.54 39.32 16.19
C THR A 166 21.77 39.35 17.70
N HIS A 167 21.31 38.35 18.44
CA HIS A 167 21.60 38.22 19.88
C HIS A 167 23.10 38.04 20.14
N LEU A 168 23.79 37.21 19.35
CA LEU A 168 25.23 36.94 19.47
C LEU A 168 26.11 38.12 19.03
N GLU A 169 25.67 38.92 18.07
CA GLU A 169 26.34 40.14 17.60
C GLU A 169 26.16 41.33 18.54
N THR A 170 25.26 41.24 19.53
CA THR A 170 24.98 42.30 20.48
C THR A 170 25.80 42.09 21.76
N ASP A 171 26.77 42.96 22.05
CA ASP A 171 27.64 42.84 23.23
C ASP A 171 26.98 43.32 24.54
N ASP A 172 26.00 44.23 24.47
CA ASP A 172 25.32 44.79 25.65
C ASP A 172 24.22 43.83 26.17
N PRO A 173 24.33 43.32 27.42
CA PRO A 173 23.32 42.46 28.02
C PRO A 173 21.91 43.08 28.08
N GLN A 174 21.79 44.41 28.22
CA GLN A 174 20.50 45.08 28.25
C GLN A 174 19.85 45.08 26.86
N GLU A 175 20.63 45.34 25.80
CA GLU A 175 20.13 45.25 24.42
C GLU A 175 19.76 43.81 24.02
N GLN A 176 20.52 42.82 24.50
CA GLN A 176 20.18 41.40 24.33
C GLN A 176 18.85 41.04 25.00
N PHE A 177 18.60 41.57 26.21
CA PHE A 177 17.32 41.39 26.90
C PHE A 177 16.19 42.12 26.14
N ASP A 178 16.44 43.35 25.72
CA ASP A 178 15.47 44.19 25.03
C ASP A 178 15.05 43.59 23.68
N LEU A 179 15.93 42.83 23.00
CA LEU A 179 15.60 42.07 21.79
C LEU A 179 14.35 41.18 21.97
N PHE A 180 14.17 40.60 23.16
CA PHE A 180 13.07 39.68 23.48
C PHE A 180 12.00 40.28 24.38
N TYR A 181 12.36 41.23 25.25
CA TYR A 181 11.49 41.74 26.32
C TYR A 181 11.44 43.27 26.42
N GLY A 182 12.11 44.00 25.51
CA GLY A 182 12.20 45.47 25.55
C GLY A 182 10.89 46.19 25.25
N THR A 183 9.87 45.49 24.77
CA THR A 183 8.50 46.00 24.62
C THR A 183 7.49 44.94 25.01
N GLU A 184 6.26 45.36 25.37
CA GLU A 184 5.16 44.44 25.69
C GLU A 184 4.84 43.48 24.53
N VAL A 185 4.94 43.98 23.29
CA VAL A 185 4.73 43.19 22.06
C VAL A 185 5.81 42.11 21.94
N ARG A 186 7.09 42.47 22.12
CA ARG A 186 8.21 41.51 22.10
C ARG A 186 8.05 40.46 23.20
N ALA A 187 7.75 40.89 24.43
CA ALA A 187 7.51 39.98 25.56
C ALA A 187 6.38 38.99 25.28
N ARG A 188 5.29 39.44 24.65
CA ARG A 188 4.14 38.60 24.28
C ARG A 188 4.50 37.56 23.23
N HIS A 189 5.21 37.94 22.16
CA HIS A 189 5.66 37.01 21.13
C HIS A 189 6.69 36.01 21.67
N THR A 190 7.64 36.47 22.49
CA THR A 190 8.63 35.60 23.15
C THR A 190 7.96 34.57 24.05
N ASN A 191 7.00 34.97 24.90
CA ASN A 191 6.29 34.03 25.77
C ASN A 191 5.40 33.05 24.98
N ASN A 192 4.78 33.50 23.88
CA ASN A 192 4.02 32.62 22.99
C ASN A 192 4.92 31.59 22.29
N PHE A 193 6.12 32.00 21.85
CA PHE A 193 7.12 31.11 21.27
C PHE A 193 7.54 30.04 22.28
N ILE A 194 7.89 30.45 23.51
CA ILE A 194 8.26 29.56 24.61
C ILE A 194 7.16 28.53 24.88
N PHE A 195 5.91 28.99 25.04
CA PHE A 195 4.78 28.11 25.33
C PHE A 195 4.53 27.09 24.20
N THR A 196 4.58 27.56 22.96
CA THR A 196 4.37 26.72 21.77
C THR A 196 5.48 25.68 21.63
N PHE A 197 6.74 26.06 21.86
CA PHE A 197 7.89 25.16 21.79
C PHE A 197 7.90 24.12 22.91
N GLU A 198 7.50 24.48 24.13
CA GLU A 198 7.38 23.51 25.24
C GLU A 198 6.28 22.48 24.98
N ARG A 199 5.19 22.86 24.32
CA ARG A 199 4.16 21.90 23.90
C ARG A 199 4.68 20.94 22.83
N LEU A 200 5.54 21.42 21.92
CA LEU A 200 6.19 20.57 20.93
C LEU A 200 7.13 19.55 21.59
N ILE A 201 7.98 20.00 22.52
CA ILE A 201 8.88 19.10 23.27
C ILE A 201 8.10 18.05 24.06
N ARG A 202 7.07 18.46 24.83
CA ARG A 202 6.25 17.50 25.60
C ARG A 202 5.58 16.46 24.72
N ARG A 203 5.25 16.79 23.47
CA ARG A 203 4.69 15.84 22.49
C ARG A 203 5.77 14.93 21.92
N ALA A 204 6.97 15.44 21.69
CA ALA A 204 8.12 14.65 21.24
C ALA A 204 8.46 13.57 22.29
N GLU A 205 8.52 13.96 23.57
CA GLU A 205 8.85 13.07 24.69
C GLU A 205 7.89 11.88 24.85
N VAL A 206 6.67 11.96 24.32
CA VAL A 206 5.66 10.87 24.38
C VAL A 206 5.88 9.81 23.31
N VAL A 207 6.52 10.15 22.18
CA VAL A 207 6.68 9.25 21.02
C VAL A 207 8.14 8.82 20.80
N ASP A 208 9.04 9.26 21.67
CA ASP A 208 10.48 9.18 21.49
C ASP A 208 11.12 8.23 22.52
N ALA A 209 11.14 6.94 22.18
CA ALA A 209 11.67 5.90 23.06
C ALA A 209 13.19 6.03 23.33
N GLU A 210 13.93 6.68 22.42
CA GLU A 210 15.40 6.74 22.44
C GLU A 210 15.96 8.17 22.56
N ASN A 211 15.12 9.17 22.83
CA ASN A 211 15.46 10.61 22.88
C ASN A 211 15.96 11.25 21.58
N ILE A 212 15.88 10.55 20.44
CA ILE A 212 16.38 11.03 19.15
C ILE A 212 15.57 12.22 18.64
N ILE A 213 14.25 12.14 18.72
CA ILE A 213 13.32 13.16 18.20
C ILE A 213 13.41 14.43 19.06
N THR A 214 13.43 14.25 20.38
CA THR A 214 13.50 15.30 21.38
C THR A 214 14.83 16.04 21.27
N ASP A 215 15.94 15.32 21.10
CA ASP A 215 17.26 15.93 20.90
C ASP A 215 17.33 16.69 19.57
N ALA A 216 16.79 16.14 18.49
CA ALA A 216 16.73 16.84 17.20
C ALA A 216 15.90 18.14 17.28
N VAL A 217 14.74 18.11 17.93
CA VAL A 217 13.90 19.30 18.15
C VAL A 217 14.63 20.33 19.01
N ARG A 218 15.31 19.92 20.09
CA ARG A 218 16.09 20.82 20.97
C ARG A 218 17.35 21.38 20.31
N ALA A 219 17.95 20.66 19.38
CA ALA A 219 19.11 21.07 18.59
C ALA A 219 18.74 21.92 17.35
N SER A 220 17.45 22.09 17.05
CA SER A 220 17.00 22.98 15.96
C SER A 220 17.28 24.47 16.27
N GLY A 221 17.22 25.33 15.24
CA GLY A 221 17.31 26.78 15.39
C GLY A 221 16.21 27.35 16.30
N HIS A 222 15.01 26.77 16.27
CA HIS A 222 13.97 27.09 17.25
C HIS A 222 14.35 26.66 18.66
N GLY A 223 14.99 25.50 18.84
CA GLY A 223 15.44 25.01 20.14
C GLY A 223 16.60 25.79 20.75
N PHE A 224 17.52 26.28 19.92
CA PHE A 224 18.53 27.25 20.34
C PHE A 224 17.90 28.58 20.74
N LEU A 225 16.97 29.12 19.95
CA LEU A 225 16.28 30.37 20.26
C LEU A 225 15.46 30.26 21.55
N TYR A 226 14.72 29.16 21.71
CA TYR A 226 13.99 28.84 22.93
C TYR A 226 14.89 28.90 24.17
N ARG A 227 16.09 28.30 24.13
CA ARG A 227 17.04 28.33 25.24
C ARG A 227 17.50 29.75 25.59
N VAL A 228 17.76 30.57 24.58
CA VAL A 228 18.13 31.98 24.78
C VAL A 228 16.97 32.76 25.39
N MET A 229 15.77 32.61 24.85
CA MET A 229 14.55 33.26 25.37
C MET A 229 14.27 32.86 26.81
N LYS A 230 14.41 31.58 27.15
CA LYS A 230 14.24 31.07 28.52
C LYS A 230 15.23 31.67 29.52
N ARG A 231 16.48 31.90 29.11
CA ARG A 231 17.48 32.56 29.98
C ARG A 231 17.07 33.99 30.31
N HIS A 232 16.56 34.73 29.32
CA HIS A 232 16.08 36.09 29.51
C HIS A 232 14.74 36.16 30.26
N GLN A 233 13.88 35.15 30.11
CA GLN A 233 12.60 35.04 30.83
C GLN A 233 12.80 35.08 32.36
N ALA A 234 13.88 34.49 32.87
CA ALA A 234 14.20 34.49 34.30
C ALA A 234 14.53 35.89 34.86
N SER A 235 14.96 36.82 33.98
CA SER A 235 15.29 38.20 34.33
C SER A 235 14.16 39.19 34.01
N ALA A 236 13.04 38.72 33.44
CA ALA A 236 11.94 39.56 33.04
C ALA A 236 11.01 39.91 34.22
N PRO A 237 10.53 41.17 34.34
CA PRO A 237 9.57 41.53 35.37
C PRO A 237 8.26 40.75 35.18
N GLU A 238 7.61 40.31 36.28
CA GLU A 238 6.33 39.61 36.24
C GLU A 238 5.29 40.43 35.44
N PRO A 239 4.50 39.79 34.56
CA PRO A 239 3.49 40.50 33.78
C PRO A 239 2.41 41.05 34.72
N ALA A 240 2.27 42.37 34.77
CA ALA A 240 1.14 43.02 35.41
C ALA A 240 -0.15 42.62 34.68
N ILE A 241 -0.94 41.74 35.31
CA ILE A 241 -2.26 41.35 34.79
C ILE A 241 -3.19 42.57 34.89
N THR A 242 -3.30 43.33 33.81
CA THR A 242 -4.43 44.24 33.60
C THR A 242 -5.19 43.81 32.35
N MET A 243 -6.14 42.88 32.54
CA MET A 243 -7.22 42.67 31.57
C MET A 243 -8.08 43.94 31.51
N LYS A 244 -7.96 44.72 30.44
CA LYS A 244 -8.98 45.71 30.07
C LYS A 244 -9.37 45.57 28.61
N HIS A 245 -10.52 44.93 28.40
CA HIS A 245 -11.58 45.27 27.45
C HIS A 245 -11.13 45.95 26.14
N GLY A 246 -10.53 45.18 25.24
CA GLY A 246 -10.20 45.62 23.87
C GLY A 246 -10.43 44.53 22.83
N TYR A 247 -11.30 43.55 23.10
CA TYR A 247 -11.63 42.47 22.17
C TYR A 247 -12.90 42.82 21.39
N PHE A 248 -12.84 43.70 20.38
CA PHE A 248 -13.91 43.74 19.36
C PHE A 248 -13.57 44.45 18.03
N LEU A 249 -12.53 45.28 17.93
CA LEU A 249 -12.32 46.08 16.71
C LEU A 249 -11.20 45.65 15.74
N PHE A 250 -10.40 44.63 16.07
CA PHE A 250 -9.35 44.16 15.14
C PHE A 250 -9.73 42.87 14.36
N ALA A 251 -10.91 42.31 14.64
CA ALA A 251 -11.41 41.10 13.99
C ALA A 251 -12.06 41.35 12.61
N VAL A 252 -12.26 42.60 12.20
CA VAL A 252 -12.98 42.95 10.95
C VAL A 252 -12.04 43.33 9.80
N VAL A 253 -10.77 43.66 10.07
CA VAL A 253 -9.78 43.97 9.02
C VAL A 253 -8.93 42.76 8.64
N LEU A 254 -8.88 41.72 9.48
CA LEU A 254 -8.13 40.50 9.18
C LEU A 254 -8.93 39.48 8.35
N THR A 255 -10.27 39.58 8.30
CA THR A 255 -11.11 38.72 7.45
C THR A 255 -11.13 39.15 5.98
N SER A 256 -10.74 40.38 5.65
CA SER A 256 -10.71 40.88 4.27
C SER A 256 -9.34 40.79 3.58
N LEU A 257 -8.27 40.46 4.31
CA LEU A 257 -6.91 40.26 3.75
C LEU A 257 -6.45 38.80 3.71
N ILE A 258 -7.22 37.87 4.28
CA ILE A 258 -7.02 36.41 4.10
C ILE A 258 -7.68 35.91 2.80
N ALA A 259 -8.47 36.75 2.12
CA ALA A 259 -9.11 36.41 0.85
C ALA A 259 -8.19 36.42 -0.39
N TRP A 260 -6.89 36.71 -0.24
CA TRP A 260 -5.95 36.72 -1.36
C TRP A 260 -4.64 35.99 -1.04
N SER A 261 -4.78 34.80 -0.48
CA SER A 261 -3.79 33.74 -0.57
C SER A 261 -4.56 32.44 -0.54
N ALA A 262 -5.15 32.08 -1.68
CA ALA A 262 -5.49 30.69 -1.94
C ALA A 262 -4.17 29.90 -1.89
N ILE A 263 -3.81 29.47 -0.68
CA ILE A 263 -2.92 28.34 -0.48
C ILE A 263 -3.64 27.23 -1.25
N ALA A 264 -3.09 26.86 -2.41
CA ALA A 264 -3.52 25.64 -3.07
C ALA A 264 -3.36 24.54 -2.01
N ALA A 265 -4.50 24.01 -1.53
CA ALA A 265 -4.50 22.74 -0.84
C ALA A 265 -3.68 21.75 -1.69
N PRO A 266 -2.98 20.77 -1.09
CA PRO A 266 -2.45 19.66 -1.88
C PRO A 266 -3.57 19.20 -2.80
N ALA A 267 -3.34 19.27 -4.11
CA ALA A 267 -4.38 18.98 -5.07
C ALA A 267 -4.89 17.59 -4.72
N ASP A 268 -6.15 17.50 -4.31
CA ASP A 268 -6.79 16.22 -4.10
C ASP A 268 -6.60 15.44 -5.41
N ARG A 269 -5.82 14.35 -5.35
CA ARG A 269 -5.48 13.56 -6.55
C ARG A 269 -6.72 13.01 -7.24
N PHE A 270 -7.82 12.92 -6.50
CA PHE A 270 -9.13 12.51 -7.01
C PHE A 270 -9.96 13.68 -7.52
N ALA A 271 -9.55 14.94 -7.32
CA ALA A 271 -10.31 16.12 -7.73
C ALA A 271 -10.59 16.15 -9.24
N ALA A 272 -9.63 15.73 -10.06
CA ALA A 272 -9.78 15.67 -11.52
C ALA A 272 -10.40 14.36 -12.03
N VAL A 273 -10.56 13.34 -11.18
CA VAL A 273 -11.14 12.05 -11.58
C VAL A 273 -12.61 12.22 -11.90
N GLU A 274 -13.02 11.79 -13.08
CA GLU A 274 -14.43 11.71 -13.48
C GLU A 274 -14.90 10.27 -13.37
N ILE A 275 -16.06 10.06 -12.75
CA ILE A 275 -16.72 8.75 -12.72
C ILE A 275 -17.55 8.62 -14.00
N LYS A 276 -17.11 7.76 -14.91
CA LYS A 276 -17.73 7.56 -16.22
C LYS A 276 -18.70 6.39 -16.14
N ALA A 277 -19.96 6.64 -16.49
CA ALA A 277 -20.97 5.60 -16.57
C ALA A 277 -21.09 5.05 -18.00
N GLN A 278 -21.17 3.73 -18.12
CA GLN A 278 -21.45 3.02 -19.35
C GLN A 278 -22.58 2.01 -19.11
N HIS A 279 -23.63 2.03 -19.96
CA HIS A 279 -24.64 0.98 -19.96
C HIS A 279 -24.05 -0.35 -20.46
N VAL A 280 -24.40 -1.45 -19.78
CA VAL A 280 -23.89 -2.80 -20.10
C VAL A 280 -24.97 -3.65 -20.75
N ALA A 281 -26.04 -3.95 -20.00
CA ALA A 281 -27.21 -4.71 -20.45
C ALA A 281 -28.34 -4.56 -19.43
N GLY A 282 -29.60 -4.59 -19.87
CA GLY A 282 -30.75 -4.50 -18.96
C GLY A 282 -30.69 -3.25 -18.07
N SER A 283 -30.82 -3.43 -16.76
CA SER A 283 -30.64 -2.38 -15.73
C SER A 283 -29.19 -2.18 -15.28
N ILE A 284 -28.26 -2.96 -15.83
CA ILE A 284 -26.86 -3.01 -15.39
C ILE A 284 -26.00 -1.97 -16.13
N HIS A 285 -25.24 -1.21 -15.35
CA HIS A 285 -24.26 -0.23 -15.79
C HIS A 285 -22.91 -0.54 -15.15
N MET A 286 -21.85 -0.01 -15.76
CA MET A 286 -20.48 -0.04 -15.25
C MET A 286 -20.03 1.41 -15.00
N LEU A 287 -19.44 1.69 -13.84
CA LEU A 287 -18.76 2.94 -13.58
C LEU A 287 -17.24 2.72 -13.59
N GLU A 288 -16.53 3.55 -14.36
CA GLU A 288 -15.07 3.59 -14.42
C GLU A 288 -14.58 4.86 -13.71
N GLY A 289 -13.50 4.74 -12.93
CA GLY A 289 -12.89 5.84 -12.19
C GLY A 289 -11.38 5.67 -12.06
N ALA A 290 -10.85 5.84 -10.85
CA ALA A 290 -9.41 5.69 -10.59
C ALA A 290 -9.04 4.39 -9.86
N GLY A 291 -10.04 3.63 -9.36
CA GLY A 291 -9.88 2.30 -8.77
C GLY A 291 -10.58 1.22 -9.62
N GLY A 292 -11.02 0.16 -8.95
CA GLY A 292 -11.80 -0.90 -9.58
C GLY A 292 -13.08 -0.40 -10.25
N ASN A 293 -13.54 -1.10 -11.29
CA ASN A 293 -14.83 -0.83 -11.88
C ASN A 293 -15.94 -1.12 -10.88
N ILE A 294 -17.03 -0.35 -10.97
CA ILE A 294 -18.22 -0.55 -10.15
C ILE A 294 -19.33 -1.10 -11.04
N GLY A 295 -19.90 -2.25 -10.68
CA GLY A 295 -21.15 -2.73 -11.26
C GLY A 295 -22.34 -2.02 -10.61
N VAL A 296 -23.34 -1.59 -11.39
CA VAL A 296 -24.50 -0.85 -10.87
C VAL A 296 -25.79 -1.43 -11.41
N SER A 297 -26.76 -1.69 -10.54
CA SER A 297 -28.15 -1.99 -10.88
C SER A 297 -29.08 -0.92 -10.31
N VAL A 298 -29.87 -0.28 -11.17
CA VAL A 298 -30.90 0.71 -10.77
C VAL A 298 -32.26 0.22 -11.22
N GLY A 299 -33.24 0.24 -10.30
CA GLY A 299 -34.61 -0.19 -10.58
C GLY A 299 -35.58 0.17 -9.44
N GLU A 300 -36.76 -0.46 -9.43
CA GLU A 300 -37.84 -0.14 -8.49
C GLU A 300 -37.50 -0.45 -7.02
N ASP A 301 -36.65 -1.46 -6.78
CA ASP A 301 -36.22 -1.83 -5.43
C ASP A 301 -35.16 -0.86 -4.87
N GLY A 302 -34.48 -0.11 -5.76
CA GLY A 302 -33.49 0.92 -5.45
C GLY A 302 -32.17 0.73 -6.20
N THR A 303 -31.10 1.37 -5.73
CA THR A 303 -29.74 1.18 -6.25
C THR A 303 -28.99 0.06 -5.53
N LEU A 304 -28.40 -0.87 -6.29
CA LEU A 304 -27.37 -1.83 -5.84
C LEU A 304 -26.06 -1.55 -6.57
N ILE A 305 -24.95 -1.62 -5.86
CA ILE A 305 -23.60 -1.55 -6.45
C ILE A 305 -22.75 -2.77 -6.09
N VAL A 306 -21.82 -3.11 -6.98
CA VAL A 306 -20.73 -4.07 -6.78
C VAL A 306 -19.44 -3.27 -6.78
N ASP A 307 -18.74 -3.29 -5.65
CA ASP A 307 -17.56 -2.46 -5.32
C ASP A 307 -17.84 -0.94 -5.32
N ASP A 308 -16.94 -0.14 -4.72
CA ASP A 308 -17.16 1.29 -4.52
C ASP A 308 -15.91 2.19 -4.56
N GLN A 309 -14.81 1.72 -5.16
CA GLN A 309 -13.58 2.49 -5.34
C GLN A 309 -13.01 3.08 -4.04
N TYR A 310 -12.10 4.06 -4.16
CA TYR A 310 -11.45 4.73 -3.04
C TYR A 310 -12.36 5.72 -2.32
N ALA A 311 -12.20 5.83 -1.00
CA ALA A 311 -13.00 6.70 -0.12
C ALA A 311 -13.23 8.14 -0.63
N PRO A 312 -12.22 8.86 -1.16
CA PRO A 312 -12.42 10.23 -1.65
C PRO A 312 -13.34 10.34 -2.88
N LEU A 313 -13.63 9.23 -3.58
CA LEU A 313 -14.51 9.20 -4.74
C LEU A 313 -15.99 9.00 -4.37
N ALA A 314 -16.32 8.69 -3.11
CA ALA A 314 -17.67 8.35 -2.67
C ALA A 314 -18.72 9.38 -3.13
N ALA A 315 -18.45 10.68 -2.97
CA ALA A 315 -19.37 11.74 -3.40
C ALA A 315 -19.58 11.78 -4.92
N LYS A 316 -18.53 11.50 -5.71
CA LYS A 316 -18.60 11.48 -7.18
C LYS A 316 -19.33 10.23 -7.68
N ILE A 317 -19.15 9.10 -7.00
CA ILE A 317 -19.87 7.86 -7.27
C ILE A 317 -21.36 8.07 -7.01
N ILE A 318 -21.73 8.62 -5.86
CA ILE A 318 -23.14 8.93 -5.53
C ILE A 318 -23.75 9.85 -6.60
N ALA A 319 -23.04 10.90 -7.02
CA ALA A 319 -23.51 11.78 -8.09
C ALA A 319 -23.67 11.05 -9.44
N ALA A 320 -22.79 10.10 -9.77
CA ALA A 320 -22.93 9.28 -10.98
C ALA A 320 -24.14 8.34 -10.90
N LEU A 321 -24.42 7.75 -9.72
CA LEU A 321 -25.61 6.92 -9.48
C LEU A 321 -26.90 7.74 -9.64
N GLU A 322 -26.94 8.96 -9.10
CA GLU A 322 -28.06 9.90 -9.29
C GLU A 322 -28.24 10.26 -10.78
N GLY A 323 -27.14 10.42 -11.52
CA GLY A 323 -27.16 10.66 -12.96
C GLY A 323 -27.74 9.49 -13.78
N LEU A 324 -27.68 8.26 -13.25
CA LEU A 324 -28.33 7.08 -13.82
C LEU A 324 -29.82 6.95 -13.42
N GLY A 325 -30.35 7.91 -12.65
CA GLY A 325 -31.71 7.86 -12.10
C GLY A 325 -31.84 7.02 -10.83
N GLY A 326 -30.72 6.63 -10.22
CA GLY A 326 -30.68 5.93 -8.94
C GLY A 326 -30.65 6.87 -7.74
N ASP A 327 -30.65 6.26 -6.56
CA ASP A 327 -30.39 6.91 -5.27
C ASP A 327 -29.09 6.38 -4.64
N ARG A 328 -28.79 6.81 -3.41
CA ARG A 328 -27.72 6.20 -2.61
C ARG A 328 -27.93 4.68 -2.52
N PRO A 329 -26.87 3.88 -2.65
CA PRO A 329 -26.99 2.42 -2.73
C PRO A 329 -27.66 1.86 -1.46
N LYS A 330 -28.69 1.04 -1.66
CA LYS A 330 -29.32 0.26 -0.60
C LYS A 330 -28.52 -1.01 -0.30
N LEU A 331 -27.91 -1.60 -1.32
CA LEU A 331 -27.06 -2.77 -1.23
C LEU A 331 -25.69 -2.49 -1.86
N ILE A 332 -24.62 -2.86 -1.16
CA ILE A 332 -23.24 -2.78 -1.62
C ILE A 332 -22.66 -4.18 -1.51
N LEU A 333 -22.25 -4.75 -2.63
CA LEU A 333 -21.57 -6.05 -2.68
C LEU A 333 -20.08 -5.80 -2.85
N ASN A 334 -19.22 -6.23 -1.93
CA ASN A 334 -17.78 -6.16 -2.14
C ASN A 334 -17.27 -7.50 -2.69
N THR A 335 -16.54 -7.45 -3.80
CA THR A 335 -15.88 -8.61 -4.38
C THR A 335 -14.71 -9.07 -3.51
N HIS A 336 -13.94 -8.15 -2.95
CA HIS A 336 -12.85 -8.41 -2.01
C HIS A 336 -12.55 -7.16 -1.18
N TYR A 337 -11.52 -7.19 -0.33
CA TYR A 337 -11.31 -6.17 0.70
C TYR A 337 -10.41 -4.99 0.27
N HIS A 338 -9.74 -5.04 -0.88
CA HIS A 338 -8.77 -3.98 -1.23
C HIS A 338 -9.44 -2.61 -1.35
N GLY A 339 -8.69 -1.57 -1.00
CA GLY A 339 -9.21 -0.20 -0.81
C GLY A 339 -9.69 0.48 -2.08
N ASP A 340 -9.40 -0.06 -3.26
CA ASP A 340 -9.93 0.37 -4.55
C ASP A 340 -11.21 -0.37 -4.96
N HIS A 341 -11.73 -1.24 -4.09
CA HIS A 341 -13.00 -1.96 -4.24
C HIS A 341 -13.94 -1.76 -3.04
N ALA A 342 -13.38 -1.51 -1.84
CA ALA A 342 -14.11 -1.33 -0.59
C ALA A 342 -13.79 0.00 0.13
N GLY A 343 -13.05 0.90 -0.50
CA GLY A 343 -12.56 2.13 0.14
C GLY A 343 -13.67 3.12 0.46
N SER A 344 -14.76 3.16 -0.30
CA SER A 344 -15.90 4.04 -0.03
C SER A 344 -16.93 3.44 0.91
N ASN A 345 -16.73 2.19 1.36
CA ASN A 345 -17.65 1.48 2.25
C ASN A 345 -18.06 2.34 3.45
N PRO A 346 -17.15 3.05 4.16
CA PRO A 346 -17.53 3.89 5.30
C PRO A 346 -18.61 4.93 5.01
N GLU A 347 -18.62 5.50 3.80
CA GLU A 347 -19.59 6.48 3.37
C GLU A 347 -20.87 5.80 2.87
N MET A 348 -20.75 4.75 2.05
CA MET A 348 -21.90 4.03 1.49
C MET A 348 -22.72 3.30 2.56
N GLY A 349 -22.04 2.66 3.51
CA GLY A 349 -22.64 1.93 4.62
C GLY A 349 -23.30 2.81 5.69
N THR A 350 -23.26 4.14 5.56
CA THR A 350 -24.10 5.03 6.38
C THR A 350 -25.59 4.87 6.10
N THR A 351 -25.93 4.45 4.87
CA THR A 351 -27.32 4.31 4.41
C THR A 351 -27.62 2.95 3.77
N GLY A 352 -26.61 2.28 3.21
CA GLY A 352 -26.74 0.98 2.56
C GLY A 352 -26.31 -0.19 3.43
N THR A 353 -26.72 -1.39 3.05
CA THR A 353 -26.26 -2.65 3.64
C THR A 353 -25.10 -3.20 2.82
N ILE A 354 -23.94 -3.34 3.47
CA ILE A 354 -22.75 -3.92 2.86
C ILE A 354 -22.80 -5.44 3.04
N ILE A 355 -22.54 -6.18 1.96
CA ILE A 355 -22.54 -7.63 1.89
C ILE A 355 -21.23 -8.10 1.27
N SER A 356 -20.57 -9.07 1.88
CA SER A 356 -19.31 -9.63 1.38
C SER A 356 -19.07 -11.04 1.90
N HIS A 357 -18.03 -11.71 1.41
CA HIS A 357 -17.55 -12.94 2.02
C HIS A 357 -17.07 -12.70 3.48
N ASP A 358 -17.10 -13.74 4.32
CA ASP A 358 -16.67 -13.70 5.72
C ASP A 358 -15.25 -13.14 5.89
N ASN A 359 -14.32 -13.57 5.03
CA ASN A 359 -12.91 -13.15 5.11
C ASN A 359 -12.74 -11.64 4.81
N VAL A 360 -13.56 -11.06 3.94
CA VAL A 360 -13.53 -9.61 3.65
C VAL A 360 -13.85 -8.83 4.92
N ARG A 361 -14.85 -9.24 5.69
CA ARG A 361 -15.20 -8.61 6.97
C ARG A 361 -14.07 -8.74 7.98
N VAL A 362 -13.42 -9.90 8.07
CA VAL A 362 -12.27 -10.12 8.96
C VAL A 362 -11.10 -9.21 8.58
N ARG A 363 -10.78 -9.08 7.30
CA ARG A 363 -9.69 -8.25 6.77
C ARG A 363 -9.94 -6.76 7.06
N LEU A 364 -11.13 -6.25 6.72
CA LEU A 364 -11.51 -4.85 6.98
C LEU A 364 -11.55 -4.53 8.48
N LEU A 365 -11.94 -5.50 9.33
CA LEU A 365 -11.92 -5.31 10.78
C LEU A 365 -10.49 -5.25 11.34
N ALA A 366 -9.51 -5.85 10.66
CA ALA A 366 -8.11 -5.83 11.05
C ALA A 366 -7.38 -4.55 10.63
N GLU A 367 -7.96 -3.75 9.72
CA GLU A 367 -7.42 -2.44 9.34
C GLU A 367 -7.56 -1.43 10.48
N GLU A 368 -6.46 -0.73 10.78
CA GLU A 368 -6.43 0.29 11.82
C GLU A 368 -7.34 1.47 11.44
N ASP A 369 -8.17 1.92 12.38
CA ASP A 369 -9.12 3.03 12.21
C ASP A 369 -10.16 2.87 11.08
N PHE A 370 -10.37 1.66 10.53
CA PHE A 370 -11.42 1.44 9.53
C PHE A 370 -12.82 1.67 10.14
N PRO A 371 -13.62 2.62 9.61
CA PRO A 371 -14.89 2.97 10.25
C PRO A 371 -15.86 1.80 10.29
N ARG A 372 -16.50 1.60 11.45
CA ARG A 372 -17.49 0.53 11.64
C ARG A 372 -18.66 0.60 10.63
N SER A 373 -18.98 1.78 10.11
CA SER A 373 -20.00 1.96 9.07
C SER A 373 -19.64 1.28 7.76
N GLY A 374 -18.33 1.06 7.48
CA GLY A 374 -17.86 0.38 6.28
C GLY A 374 -17.72 -1.13 6.41
N LEU A 375 -18.02 -1.70 7.58
CA LEU A 375 -17.88 -3.15 7.77
C LEU A 375 -19.09 -3.91 7.19
N PRO A 376 -18.88 -5.00 6.44
CA PRO A 376 -19.95 -5.83 5.87
C PRO A 376 -20.94 -6.31 6.93
N LEU A 377 -22.21 -5.89 6.84
CA LEU A 377 -23.23 -6.24 7.83
C LEU A 377 -23.74 -7.68 7.64
N VAL A 378 -23.89 -8.08 6.39
CA VAL A 378 -24.27 -9.44 6.00
C VAL A 378 -23.03 -10.10 5.42
N THR A 379 -22.75 -11.32 5.84
CA THR A 379 -21.65 -12.10 5.28
C THR A 379 -22.10 -13.48 4.84
N PHE A 380 -21.31 -14.11 3.97
CA PHE A 380 -21.52 -15.46 3.47
C PHE A 380 -20.18 -16.21 3.42
N ASP A 381 -20.25 -17.54 3.39
CA ASP A 381 -19.09 -18.45 3.40
C ASP A 381 -18.80 -19.08 2.02
N ASP A 382 -19.83 -19.37 1.23
CA ASP A 382 -19.69 -20.00 -0.09
C ASP A 382 -20.44 -19.18 -1.15
N ASP A 383 -21.76 -19.37 -1.29
CA ASP A 383 -22.56 -18.65 -2.27
C ASP A 383 -23.74 -17.89 -1.62
N LEU A 384 -24.13 -16.78 -2.23
CA LEU A 384 -25.30 -16.00 -1.85
C LEU A 384 -26.15 -15.65 -3.06
N ASN A 385 -27.46 -15.90 -2.98
CA ASN A 385 -28.42 -15.45 -3.97
C ASN A 385 -29.22 -14.25 -3.44
N LEU A 386 -29.29 -13.20 -4.24
CA LEU A 386 -30.11 -12.01 -3.99
C LEU A 386 -31.14 -11.84 -5.11
N HIS A 387 -32.31 -11.33 -4.74
CA HIS A 387 -33.34 -10.93 -5.70
C HIS A 387 -33.56 -9.43 -5.56
N PHE A 388 -33.25 -8.68 -6.61
CA PHE A 388 -33.28 -7.22 -6.59
C PHE A 388 -33.41 -6.67 -8.01
N ASN A 389 -34.31 -5.71 -8.25
CA ASN A 389 -34.53 -5.08 -9.57
C ASN A 389 -34.81 -6.11 -10.69
N ASP A 390 -35.66 -7.11 -10.40
CA ASP A 390 -35.99 -8.23 -11.30
C ASP A 390 -34.80 -9.11 -11.74
N GLU A 391 -33.64 -8.96 -11.09
CA GLU A 391 -32.49 -9.85 -11.25
C GLU A 391 -32.50 -10.97 -10.21
N THR A 392 -32.05 -12.14 -10.62
CA THR A 392 -31.44 -13.10 -9.70
C THR A 392 -29.94 -12.85 -9.75
N ILE A 393 -29.37 -12.43 -8.63
CA ILE A 393 -27.97 -12.06 -8.50
C ILE A 393 -27.28 -13.17 -7.70
N GLU A 394 -26.42 -13.92 -8.36
CA GLU A 394 -25.61 -14.96 -7.73
C GLU A 394 -24.25 -14.36 -7.35
N VAL A 395 -23.91 -14.37 -6.07
CA VAL A 395 -22.59 -13.99 -5.55
C VAL A 395 -21.86 -15.28 -5.22
N ILE A 396 -20.74 -15.52 -5.89
CA ILE A 396 -20.03 -16.80 -5.86
C ILE A 396 -18.64 -16.56 -5.26
N HIS A 397 -18.33 -17.20 -4.13
CA HIS A 397 -16.99 -17.15 -3.56
C HIS A 397 -16.00 -17.95 -4.41
N LEU A 398 -14.85 -17.37 -4.69
CA LEU A 398 -13.74 -18.02 -5.37
C LEU A 398 -12.53 -18.03 -4.43
N PRO A 399 -12.26 -19.16 -3.75
CA PRO A 399 -11.20 -19.21 -2.75
C PRO A 399 -9.80 -19.18 -3.38
N ALA A 400 -8.85 -18.55 -2.70
CA ALA A 400 -7.42 -18.58 -3.05
C ALA A 400 -7.09 -18.12 -4.48
N GLY A 401 -7.80 -17.10 -4.96
CA GLY A 401 -7.53 -16.46 -6.25
C GLY A 401 -6.62 -15.26 -6.11
N HIS A 402 -7.22 -14.08 -6.20
CA HIS A 402 -6.58 -12.79 -5.94
C HIS A 402 -6.33 -12.58 -4.43
N THR A 403 -7.30 -12.93 -3.57
CA THR A 403 -7.24 -13.00 -2.10
C THR A 403 -7.95 -14.26 -1.56
N ASP A 404 -8.03 -14.41 -0.25
CA ASP A 404 -8.85 -15.41 0.42
C ASP A 404 -10.34 -15.03 0.56
N GLY A 405 -10.74 -13.84 0.12
CA GLY A 405 -12.10 -13.31 0.28
C GLY A 405 -12.83 -13.03 -1.01
N ASP A 406 -12.28 -13.42 -2.16
CA ASP A 406 -12.79 -12.99 -3.45
C ASP A 406 -14.17 -13.54 -3.78
N SER A 407 -14.97 -12.74 -4.48
CA SER A 407 -16.27 -13.13 -4.99
C SER A 407 -16.53 -12.53 -6.36
N VAL A 408 -17.26 -13.26 -7.21
CA VAL A 408 -17.82 -12.74 -8.46
C VAL A 408 -19.32 -12.56 -8.33
N VAL A 409 -19.88 -11.59 -9.04
CA VAL A 409 -21.31 -11.25 -8.96
C VAL A 409 -21.96 -11.42 -10.33
N TRP A 410 -22.88 -12.37 -10.46
CA TRP A 410 -23.56 -12.70 -11.71
C TRP A 410 -25.02 -12.27 -11.70
N PHE A 411 -25.35 -11.26 -12.51
CA PHE A 411 -26.70 -10.83 -12.83
C PHE A 411 -27.29 -11.75 -13.92
N LYS A 412 -28.08 -12.74 -13.50
CA LYS A 412 -28.50 -13.85 -14.38
C LYS A 412 -29.46 -13.42 -15.48
N THR A 413 -30.39 -12.51 -15.21
CA THR A 413 -31.39 -12.08 -16.20
C THR A 413 -30.76 -11.16 -17.23
N SER A 414 -29.92 -10.21 -16.81
CA SER A 414 -29.21 -9.29 -17.70
C SER A 414 -28.02 -9.93 -18.44
N ASN A 415 -27.63 -11.16 -18.07
CA ASN A 415 -26.47 -11.87 -18.62
C ASN A 415 -25.17 -11.04 -18.49
N VAL A 416 -24.91 -10.55 -17.27
CA VAL A 416 -23.71 -9.77 -16.93
C VAL A 416 -23.04 -10.36 -15.69
N ILE A 417 -21.71 -10.51 -15.73
CA ILE A 417 -20.93 -10.91 -14.55
C ILE A 417 -19.86 -9.87 -14.24
N HIS A 418 -19.75 -9.51 -12.96
CA HIS A 418 -18.66 -8.72 -12.40
C HIS A 418 -17.62 -9.65 -11.80
N MET A 419 -16.41 -9.64 -12.34
CA MET A 419 -15.36 -10.59 -11.94
C MET A 419 -14.51 -10.10 -10.77
N GLY A 420 -14.60 -8.82 -10.39
CA GLY A 420 -13.62 -8.21 -9.50
C GLY A 420 -12.20 -8.47 -10.01
N ASP A 421 -11.26 -8.65 -9.10
CA ASP A 421 -9.85 -8.84 -9.44
C ASP A 421 -9.51 -10.26 -9.91
N HIS A 422 -10.50 -11.13 -10.11
CA HIS A 422 -10.34 -12.31 -10.96
C HIS A 422 -10.20 -11.98 -12.45
N PHE A 423 -10.39 -10.72 -12.86
CA PHE A 423 -10.14 -10.30 -14.23
C PHE A 423 -9.58 -8.89 -14.34
N PHE A 424 -8.30 -8.81 -14.71
CA PHE A 424 -7.64 -7.59 -15.17
C PHE A 424 -7.52 -7.63 -16.68
N LYS A 425 -8.15 -6.70 -17.39
CA LYS A 425 -8.12 -6.71 -18.86
C LYS A 425 -6.78 -6.24 -19.40
N ASN A 426 -6.18 -7.04 -20.29
CA ASN A 426 -4.95 -6.76 -21.04
C ASN A 426 -3.70 -6.50 -20.18
N ARG A 427 -3.61 -7.09 -18.99
CA ARG A 427 -2.46 -6.98 -18.09
C ARG A 427 -2.35 -8.23 -17.23
N PHE A 428 -1.19 -8.46 -16.62
CA PHE A 428 -1.08 -9.52 -15.61
C PHE A 428 -1.98 -9.22 -14.41
N PRO A 429 -2.65 -10.24 -13.85
CA PRO A 429 -3.41 -10.07 -12.63
C PRO A 429 -2.47 -9.79 -11.46
N TYR A 430 -2.94 -9.00 -10.50
CA TYR A 430 -2.33 -8.93 -9.19
C TYR A 430 -2.84 -10.11 -8.35
N VAL A 431 -1.95 -10.90 -7.75
CA VAL A 431 -2.31 -12.01 -6.85
C VAL A 431 -1.69 -11.71 -5.49
N ASP A 432 -2.53 -11.41 -4.50
CA ASP A 432 -2.09 -11.03 -3.16
C ASP A 432 -1.82 -12.28 -2.30
N ILE A 433 -0.62 -12.83 -2.46
CA ILE A 433 -0.13 -13.99 -1.70
C ILE A 433 -0.17 -13.72 -0.18
N GLY A 434 0.04 -12.48 0.25
CA GLY A 434 -0.02 -12.08 1.67
C GLY A 434 -1.43 -12.18 2.25
N SER A 435 -2.44 -12.09 1.40
CA SER A 435 -3.86 -12.18 1.75
C SER A 435 -4.51 -13.50 1.34
N GLY A 436 -3.70 -14.53 1.10
CA GLY A 436 -4.17 -15.88 0.79
C GLY A 436 -4.50 -16.12 -0.69
N GLY A 437 -4.13 -15.20 -1.59
CA GLY A 437 -4.17 -15.43 -3.03
C GLY A 437 -3.13 -16.46 -3.48
N ASP A 438 -3.42 -17.16 -4.57
CA ASP A 438 -2.56 -18.19 -5.16
C ASP A 438 -2.72 -18.19 -6.69
N VAL A 439 -1.61 -18.36 -7.42
CA VAL A 439 -1.64 -18.28 -8.89
C VAL A 439 -2.34 -19.50 -9.51
N ASP A 440 -2.18 -20.69 -8.94
CA ASP A 440 -2.89 -21.87 -9.42
C ASP A 440 -4.38 -21.78 -9.07
N GLY A 441 -4.70 -21.38 -7.84
CA GLY A 441 -6.08 -21.13 -7.42
C GLY A 441 -6.77 -20.07 -8.29
N PHE A 442 -6.09 -18.97 -8.63
CA PHE A 442 -6.59 -17.97 -9.58
C PHE A 442 -6.90 -18.59 -10.95
N ILE A 443 -5.97 -19.40 -11.49
CA ILE A 443 -6.17 -20.08 -12.78
C ILE A 443 -7.40 -21.00 -12.71
N ASP A 444 -7.45 -21.86 -11.71
CA ASP A 444 -8.53 -22.83 -11.53
C ASP A 444 -9.89 -22.13 -11.35
N ASN A 445 -9.94 -21.05 -10.59
CA ASN A 445 -11.16 -20.25 -10.37
C ASN A 445 -11.65 -19.61 -11.67
N VAL A 446 -10.78 -18.95 -12.43
CA VAL A 446 -11.15 -18.32 -13.70
C VAL A 446 -11.59 -19.36 -14.72
N GLU A 447 -10.91 -20.51 -14.82
CA GLU A 447 -11.32 -21.59 -15.73
C GLU A 447 -12.68 -22.18 -15.33
N THR A 448 -12.90 -22.43 -14.04
CA THR A 448 -14.16 -22.95 -13.50
C THR A 448 -15.34 -22.02 -13.80
N ILE A 449 -15.15 -20.70 -13.64
CA ILE A 449 -16.18 -19.73 -14.00
C ILE A 449 -16.37 -19.70 -15.53
N LEU A 450 -15.30 -19.64 -16.32
CA LEU A 450 -15.35 -19.53 -17.78
C LEU A 450 -16.11 -20.69 -18.46
N GLU A 451 -16.07 -21.89 -17.85
CA GLU A 451 -16.85 -23.06 -18.29
C GLU A 451 -18.36 -22.89 -18.10
N GLN A 452 -18.78 -22.10 -17.11
CA GLN A 452 -20.19 -21.85 -16.78
C GLN A 452 -20.77 -20.66 -17.55
N LEU A 453 -19.91 -19.74 -18.01
CA LEU A 453 -20.36 -18.52 -18.68
C LEU A 453 -20.95 -18.78 -20.07
N PRO A 454 -22.16 -18.24 -20.38
CA PRO A 454 -22.72 -18.23 -21.73
C PRO A 454 -21.81 -17.53 -22.74
N GLU A 455 -21.90 -17.89 -24.02
CA GLU A 455 -21.07 -17.27 -25.07
C GLU A 455 -21.30 -15.76 -25.24
N ASP A 456 -22.53 -15.31 -25.04
CA ASP A 456 -22.97 -13.93 -25.25
C ASP A 456 -22.87 -13.04 -24.00
N ILE A 457 -22.30 -13.55 -22.91
CA ILE A 457 -22.19 -12.82 -21.64
C ILE A 457 -21.37 -11.53 -21.77
N ARG A 458 -21.78 -10.50 -21.03
CA ARG A 458 -20.99 -9.29 -20.81
C ARG A 458 -20.21 -9.42 -19.50
N ILE A 459 -18.94 -9.04 -19.53
CA ILE A 459 -18.05 -9.16 -18.37
C ILE A 459 -17.55 -7.78 -17.95
N ILE A 460 -17.82 -7.41 -16.70
CA ILE A 460 -17.20 -6.26 -16.05
C ILE A 460 -15.93 -6.77 -15.34
N PRO A 461 -14.72 -6.42 -15.82
CA PRO A 461 -13.48 -6.75 -15.13
C PRO A 461 -13.33 -5.88 -13.87
N GLY A 462 -12.56 -6.33 -12.88
CA GLY A 462 -12.14 -5.46 -11.78
C GLY A 462 -11.39 -4.25 -12.29
N HIS A 463 -10.50 -4.44 -13.27
CA HIS A 463 -9.73 -3.36 -13.90
C HIS A 463 -9.73 -3.42 -15.43
N GLY A 464 -9.97 -2.27 -16.04
CA GLY A 464 -9.93 -2.07 -17.50
C GLY A 464 -11.31 -1.94 -18.14
N SER A 465 -11.35 -1.90 -19.48
CA SER A 465 -12.60 -1.64 -20.20
C SER A 465 -13.56 -2.83 -20.18
N LEU A 466 -14.87 -2.54 -20.32
CA LEU A 466 -15.92 -3.55 -20.46
C LEU A 466 -15.55 -4.64 -21.47
N SER A 467 -15.87 -5.89 -21.14
CA SER A 467 -15.28 -7.05 -21.78
C SER A 467 -16.31 -8.16 -22.08
N ASN A 468 -15.82 -9.32 -22.50
CA ASN A 468 -16.61 -10.47 -22.94
C ASN A 468 -15.86 -11.77 -22.64
N ARG A 469 -16.53 -12.91 -22.88
CA ARG A 469 -15.98 -14.24 -22.62
C ARG A 469 -14.68 -14.54 -23.37
N ALA A 470 -14.53 -14.09 -24.62
CA ALA A 470 -13.34 -14.35 -25.43
C ALA A 470 -12.11 -13.58 -24.90
N ASP A 471 -12.31 -12.35 -24.42
CA ASP A 471 -11.25 -11.56 -23.79
C ASP A 471 -10.75 -12.23 -22.49
N LEU A 472 -11.67 -12.75 -21.66
CA LEU A 472 -11.33 -13.48 -20.44
C LEU A 472 -10.55 -14.77 -20.76
N ALA A 473 -11.02 -15.53 -21.75
CA ALA A 473 -10.35 -16.74 -22.23
C ALA A 473 -8.93 -16.45 -22.76
N ALA A 474 -8.77 -15.36 -23.52
CA ALA A 474 -7.46 -14.93 -24.00
C ALA A 474 -6.53 -14.53 -22.84
N THR A 475 -7.08 -13.90 -21.81
CA THR A 475 -6.32 -13.46 -20.64
C THR A 475 -5.82 -14.64 -19.82
N ILE A 476 -6.69 -15.58 -19.50
CA ILE A 476 -6.28 -16.76 -18.73
C ILE A 476 -5.31 -17.65 -19.52
N ALA A 477 -5.43 -17.71 -20.85
CA ALA A 477 -4.47 -18.43 -21.69
C ALA A 477 -3.06 -17.83 -21.58
N VAL A 478 -2.92 -16.50 -21.52
CA VAL A 478 -1.62 -15.85 -21.32
C VAL A 478 -1.07 -16.16 -19.93
N VAL A 479 -1.88 -16.01 -18.87
CA VAL A 479 -1.45 -16.32 -17.49
C VAL A 479 -0.99 -17.77 -17.35
N LYS A 480 -1.70 -18.72 -17.96
CA LYS A 480 -1.31 -20.14 -17.99
C LYS A 480 -0.01 -20.37 -18.73
N ALA A 481 0.14 -19.77 -19.91
CA ALA A 481 1.34 -19.92 -20.73
C ALA A 481 2.58 -19.38 -20.01
N THR A 482 2.48 -18.20 -19.40
CA THR A 482 3.60 -17.59 -18.66
C THR A 482 3.91 -18.35 -17.37
N THR A 483 2.90 -18.79 -16.62
CA THR A 483 3.10 -19.62 -15.42
C THR A 483 3.81 -20.93 -15.76
N ALA A 484 3.42 -21.59 -16.85
CA ALA A 484 4.10 -22.80 -17.32
C ALA A 484 5.54 -22.51 -17.77
N ALA A 485 5.78 -21.40 -18.46
CA ALA A 485 7.13 -20.99 -18.87
C ALA A 485 8.05 -20.74 -17.66
N VAL A 486 7.56 -20.02 -16.64
CA VAL A 486 8.27 -19.77 -15.39
C VAL A 486 8.62 -21.08 -14.69
N ARG A 487 7.66 -21.98 -14.52
CA ARG A 487 7.90 -23.30 -13.88
C ARG A 487 8.96 -24.10 -14.61
N ASN A 488 8.86 -24.18 -15.94
CA ASN A 488 9.82 -24.93 -16.75
C ASN A 488 11.24 -24.33 -16.66
N ALA A 489 11.36 -23.01 -16.60
CA ALA A 489 12.65 -22.35 -16.47
C ALA A 489 13.25 -22.53 -15.06
N LEU A 490 12.43 -22.45 -14.02
CA LEU A 490 12.86 -22.75 -12.64
C LEU A 490 13.32 -24.20 -12.49
N ASP A 491 12.62 -25.17 -13.09
CA ASP A 491 13.02 -26.58 -13.09
C ASP A 491 14.34 -26.83 -13.82
N GLN A 492 14.70 -25.95 -14.77
CA GLN A 492 15.98 -25.96 -15.48
C GLN A 492 17.09 -25.23 -14.73
N GLY A 493 16.78 -24.61 -13.59
CA GLY A 493 17.72 -23.83 -12.80
C GLY A 493 18.03 -22.45 -13.36
N THR A 494 17.19 -21.91 -14.25
CA THR A 494 17.31 -20.56 -14.79
C THR A 494 17.10 -19.53 -13.67
N ASP A 495 17.91 -18.47 -13.67
CA ASP A 495 17.81 -17.41 -12.68
C ASP A 495 16.50 -16.62 -12.84
N THR A 496 15.91 -16.21 -11.71
CA THR A 496 14.62 -15.49 -11.70
C THR A 496 14.67 -14.15 -12.45
N ALA A 497 15.82 -13.48 -12.51
CA ALA A 497 15.96 -12.25 -13.27
C ALA A 497 15.96 -12.50 -14.78
N GLU A 498 16.55 -13.60 -15.24
CA GLU A 498 16.53 -14.02 -16.64
C GLU A 498 15.11 -14.42 -17.08
N ILE A 499 14.38 -15.13 -16.22
CA ILE A 499 12.96 -15.46 -16.44
C ILE A 499 12.11 -14.18 -16.55
N ALA A 500 12.33 -13.20 -15.67
CA ALA A 500 11.61 -11.93 -15.70
C ALA A 500 11.92 -11.11 -16.96
N ALA A 501 13.18 -11.11 -17.41
CA ALA A 501 13.59 -10.44 -18.64
C ALA A 501 12.92 -11.05 -19.88
N ASP A 502 12.91 -12.38 -20.00
CA ASP A 502 12.24 -13.10 -21.09
C ASP A 502 10.73 -12.82 -21.13
N LEU A 503 10.06 -12.80 -19.97
CA LEU A 503 8.64 -12.44 -19.90
C LEU A 503 8.37 -10.99 -20.31
N ASN A 504 9.24 -10.05 -19.92
CA ASN A 504 9.11 -8.65 -20.31
C ASN A 504 9.31 -8.45 -21.82
N GLU A 505 10.26 -9.17 -22.43
CA GLU A 505 10.49 -9.13 -23.88
C GLU A 505 9.33 -9.74 -24.67
N ASN A 506 8.81 -10.89 -24.22
CA ASN A 506 7.77 -11.64 -24.94
C ASN A 506 6.35 -11.11 -24.67
N TYR A 507 6.14 -10.43 -23.55
CA TYR A 507 4.83 -9.88 -23.14
C TYR A 507 4.92 -8.39 -22.72
N PRO A 508 5.47 -7.50 -23.56
CA PRO A 508 5.80 -6.13 -23.17
C PRO A 508 4.57 -5.28 -22.82
N SER A 509 3.40 -5.61 -23.38
CA SER A 509 2.15 -4.92 -23.06
C SER A 509 1.47 -5.43 -21.78
N TRP A 510 1.86 -6.62 -21.28
CA TRP A 510 1.24 -7.27 -20.12
C TRP A 510 1.96 -6.93 -18.82
N GLY A 511 3.27 -6.72 -18.89
CA GLY A 511 4.14 -6.36 -17.78
C GLY A 511 4.04 -4.90 -17.34
N SER A 512 2.96 -4.18 -17.65
CA SER A 512 2.78 -2.75 -17.34
C SER A 512 2.58 -2.44 -15.83
N GLY A 513 3.33 -3.12 -14.97
CA GLY A 513 3.82 -2.62 -13.69
C GLY A 513 5.19 -1.96 -13.83
N PHE A 514 5.43 -1.22 -14.92
CA PHE A 514 6.66 -0.45 -15.09
C PHE A 514 6.57 0.92 -14.43
N ILE A 515 7.73 1.47 -14.10
CA ILE A 515 7.92 2.90 -13.89
C ILE A 515 7.61 3.59 -15.22
N THR A 516 6.35 3.95 -15.48
CA THR A 516 6.03 4.62 -16.73
C THR A 516 6.52 6.07 -16.68
N ALA A 517 6.91 6.61 -17.83
CA ALA A 517 7.13 8.05 -17.97
C ALA A 517 5.91 8.85 -17.49
N GLU A 518 4.71 8.29 -17.63
CA GLU A 518 3.44 8.86 -17.16
C GLU A 518 3.38 8.98 -15.63
N HIS A 519 3.73 7.94 -14.87
CA HIS A 519 3.75 7.99 -13.41
C HIS A 519 4.78 9.00 -12.88
N ARG A 520 5.95 9.08 -13.53
CA ARG A 520 6.96 10.09 -13.18
C ARG A 520 6.53 11.51 -13.57
N THR A 521 5.89 11.66 -14.72
CA THR A 521 5.35 12.94 -15.19
C THR A 521 4.28 13.42 -14.22
N ALA A 522 3.38 12.54 -13.80
CA ALA A 522 2.39 12.84 -12.76
C ALA A 522 3.06 13.26 -11.43
N ALA A 523 4.14 12.59 -11.03
CA ALA A 523 4.89 12.99 -9.84
C ALA A 523 5.58 14.36 -9.99
N PHE A 524 6.13 14.69 -11.17
CA PHE A 524 6.69 16.02 -11.44
C PHE A 524 5.63 17.12 -11.51
N GLU A 525 4.47 16.84 -12.12
CA GLU A 525 3.34 17.78 -12.16
C GLU A 525 2.80 18.06 -10.76
N ALA A 526 2.78 17.04 -9.90
CA ALA A 526 2.48 17.16 -8.48
C ALA A 526 3.60 17.81 -7.66
N LYS A 527 4.72 18.19 -8.30
CA LYS A 527 5.91 18.79 -7.69
C LYS A 527 6.53 17.93 -6.58
N ASP A 528 6.48 16.61 -6.75
CA ASP A 528 7.06 15.66 -5.81
C ASP A 528 8.60 15.82 -5.79
N PRO A 529 9.20 16.13 -4.62
CA PRO A 529 10.65 16.22 -4.52
C PRO A 529 11.35 14.89 -4.81
N MET A 530 10.65 13.76 -4.68
CA MET A 530 11.17 12.42 -4.94
C MET A 530 11.09 12.00 -6.41
N ALA A 531 10.34 12.71 -7.27
CA ALA A 531 10.22 12.40 -8.70
C ALA A 531 11.56 12.40 -9.45
N ALA A 532 12.54 13.15 -8.94
CA ALA A 532 13.86 13.30 -9.52
C ALA A 532 14.92 12.35 -8.95
N VAL A 533 14.58 11.48 -8.00
CA VAL A 533 15.57 10.66 -7.28
C VAL A 533 15.20 9.19 -7.24
N CYS A 534 16.21 8.34 -7.12
CA CYS A 534 16.08 6.93 -6.82
C CYS A 534 17.13 6.55 -5.78
N THR A 535 16.90 5.47 -5.04
CA THR A 535 17.82 4.90 -4.07
C THR A 535 18.39 3.62 -4.63
N VAL A 536 19.70 3.55 -4.76
CA VAL A 536 20.43 2.38 -5.19
C VAL A 536 21.02 1.65 -3.99
N ALA A 537 20.86 0.34 -3.94
CA ALA A 537 21.46 -0.53 -2.94
C ALA A 537 22.30 -1.61 -3.62
N ASN A 538 23.55 -1.79 -3.17
CA ASN A 538 24.44 -2.85 -3.63
C ASN A 538 25.29 -3.40 -2.48
N VAL A 539 26.03 -4.48 -2.73
CA VAL A 539 26.92 -5.12 -1.76
C VAL A 539 28.36 -4.97 -2.24
N ASP A 540 29.25 -4.45 -1.39
CA ASP A 540 30.67 -4.32 -1.75
C ASP A 540 31.41 -5.66 -1.69
N ASP A 541 32.66 -5.72 -2.19
CA ASP A 541 33.49 -6.93 -2.21
C ASP A 541 33.74 -7.54 -0.81
N ALA A 542 33.46 -6.79 0.27
CA ALA A 542 33.57 -7.24 1.66
C ALA A 542 32.22 -7.71 2.24
N GLY A 543 31.16 -7.80 1.43
CA GLY A 543 29.84 -8.27 1.84
C GLY A 543 29.01 -7.21 2.58
N ARG A 544 29.38 -5.93 2.54
CA ARG A 544 28.65 -4.87 3.24
C ARG A 544 27.64 -4.21 2.32
N VAL A 545 26.40 -4.07 2.81
CA VAL A 545 25.34 -3.35 2.10
C VAL A 545 25.65 -1.86 2.06
N GLN A 546 25.57 -1.28 0.87
CA GLN A 546 25.75 0.14 0.61
C GLN A 546 24.48 0.68 -0.04
N VAL A 547 23.87 1.70 0.57
CA VAL A 547 22.63 2.33 0.08
C VAL A 547 22.89 3.80 -0.21
N ARG A 548 22.45 4.29 -1.36
CA ARG A 548 22.73 5.66 -1.82
C ARG A 548 21.62 6.24 -2.68
N THR A 549 21.32 7.53 -2.51
CA THR A 549 20.37 8.24 -3.37
C THR A 549 21.07 8.86 -4.58
N LEU A 550 20.53 8.63 -5.78
CA LEU A 550 20.97 9.18 -7.06
C LEU A 550 19.87 10.00 -7.71
N VAL A 551 20.27 10.91 -8.61
CA VAL A 551 19.33 11.68 -9.42
C VAL A 551 18.94 10.87 -10.65
N LEU A 552 17.67 10.55 -10.75
CA LEU A 552 17.07 9.95 -11.93
C LEU A 552 16.95 11.02 -13.02
N ARG A 553 17.54 10.79 -14.18
CA ARG A 553 17.55 11.75 -15.30
C ARG A 553 16.44 11.48 -16.28
N ASN A 554 16.36 10.25 -16.78
CA ASN A 554 15.33 9.84 -17.73
C ASN A 554 14.56 8.62 -17.25
N VAL A 555 13.30 8.52 -17.68
CA VAL A 555 12.43 7.35 -17.54
C VAL A 555 11.71 7.17 -18.87
N GLY A 556 12.08 6.12 -19.60
CA GLY A 556 11.45 5.66 -20.83
C GLY A 556 11.49 4.13 -20.84
N ASP A 557 11.92 3.54 -21.95
CA ASP A 557 12.17 2.09 -22.01
C ASP A 557 13.24 1.66 -20.99
N ASN A 558 14.22 2.54 -20.71
CA ASN A 558 15.27 2.38 -19.71
C ASN A 558 15.28 3.55 -18.71
N LEU A 559 15.86 3.35 -17.52
CA LEU A 559 16.10 4.41 -16.53
C LEU A 559 17.51 5.00 -16.74
N ALA A 560 17.70 6.32 -16.65
CA ALA A 560 19.05 6.90 -16.81
C ALA A 560 19.53 7.64 -15.55
N VAL A 561 20.78 7.42 -15.15
CA VAL A 561 21.46 8.11 -14.04
C VAL A 561 22.82 8.66 -14.46
N PHE A 562 23.20 9.83 -13.92
CA PHE A 562 24.48 10.46 -14.27
C PHE A 562 25.52 10.23 -13.17
N ILE A 563 26.63 9.61 -13.55
CA ILE A 563 27.71 9.23 -12.64
C ILE A 563 29.03 9.44 -13.35
N ASN A 564 29.96 10.13 -12.69
CA ASN A 564 31.30 10.36 -13.24
C ASN A 564 32.10 9.04 -13.23
N ALA A 565 32.83 8.74 -14.31
CA ALA A 565 33.73 7.57 -14.40
C ALA A 565 34.77 7.51 -13.28
N THR A 566 35.21 8.66 -12.77
CA THR A 566 36.18 8.74 -11.66
C THR A 566 35.51 8.57 -10.29
N SER A 567 34.18 8.50 -10.25
CA SER A 567 33.44 8.26 -9.03
C SER A 567 33.72 6.83 -8.55
N PRO A 568 33.99 6.61 -7.24
CA PRO A 568 34.08 5.26 -6.70
C PRO A 568 32.75 4.48 -6.80
N LYS A 569 31.65 5.16 -7.17
CA LYS A 569 30.34 4.58 -7.46
C LYS A 569 30.31 3.81 -8.79
N TRP A 570 31.17 4.17 -9.74
CA TRP A 570 31.11 3.65 -11.10
C TRP A 570 31.34 2.14 -11.20
N PRO A 571 32.41 1.55 -10.62
CA PRO A 571 32.62 0.10 -10.67
C PRO A 571 31.49 -0.69 -10.00
N ALA A 572 30.90 -0.12 -8.95
CA ALA A 572 29.91 -0.77 -8.11
C ALA A 572 28.52 -0.90 -8.78
N LEU A 573 28.31 -0.19 -9.89
CA LEU A 573 27.09 -0.22 -10.70
C LEU A 573 27.30 -1.01 -12.01
N GLN A 574 28.51 -1.51 -12.27
CA GLN A 574 28.75 -2.43 -13.38
C GLN A 574 28.37 -3.89 -13.06
N GLN A 575 27.81 -4.13 -11.88
CA GLN A 575 27.25 -5.41 -11.44
C GLN A 575 25.75 -5.26 -11.24
N THR A 576 25.01 -6.34 -10.96
CA THR A 576 23.59 -6.25 -10.61
C THR A 576 23.39 -5.52 -9.28
N PHE A 577 22.44 -4.58 -9.22
CA PHE A 577 22.11 -3.83 -8.00
C PHE A 577 20.60 -3.62 -7.87
N ALA A 578 20.15 -3.24 -6.67
CA ALA A 578 18.76 -2.92 -6.44
C ALA A 578 18.51 -1.41 -6.59
N VAL A 579 17.41 -1.03 -7.23
CA VAL A 579 16.92 0.34 -7.31
C VAL A 579 15.57 0.42 -6.64
N GLN A 580 15.40 1.41 -5.77
CA GLN A 580 14.14 1.74 -5.16
C GLN A 580 13.78 3.18 -5.50
N THR A 581 12.60 3.42 -6.05
CA THR A 581 12.03 4.77 -6.10
C THR A 581 10.69 4.76 -5.39
N TYR A 582 10.40 5.86 -4.71
CA TYR A 582 9.11 6.07 -4.06
C TYR A 582 8.69 7.49 -4.40
N TRP A 583 7.48 7.62 -4.94
CA TRP A 583 6.89 8.89 -5.28
C TRP A 583 5.65 9.10 -4.41
N PRO A 584 5.82 9.71 -3.22
CA PRO A 584 4.73 9.95 -2.29
C PRO A 584 3.50 10.60 -2.94
N SER A 585 3.69 11.47 -3.93
CA SER A 585 2.58 12.19 -4.57
C SER A 585 1.65 11.30 -5.40
N VAL A 586 2.15 10.16 -5.89
CA VAL A 586 1.37 9.17 -6.66
C VAL A 586 1.22 7.84 -5.92
N ALA A 587 1.73 7.76 -4.68
CA ALA A 587 1.70 6.57 -3.82
C ALA A 587 2.27 5.30 -4.49
N LEU A 588 3.24 5.47 -5.39
CA LEU A 588 3.89 4.36 -6.08
C LEU A 588 5.29 4.16 -5.52
N GLN A 589 5.56 2.93 -5.10
CA GLN A 589 6.89 2.47 -4.77
C GLN A 589 7.31 1.39 -5.77
N TYR A 590 8.49 1.56 -6.33
CA TYR A 590 9.11 0.57 -7.18
C TYR A 590 10.35 0.03 -6.48
N ARG A 591 10.51 -1.29 -6.51
CA ARG A 591 11.71 -2.00 -6.09
C ARG A 591 12.14 -2.91 -7.23
N LEU A 592 13.27 -2.59 -7.82
CA LEU A 592 13.80 -3.18 -9.03
C LEU A 592 15.15 -3.82 -8.75
N GLN A 593 15.46 -4.92 -9.43
CA GLN A 593 16.80 -5.47 -9.55
C GLN A 593 17.25 -5.24 -10.99
N VAL A 594 18.38 -4.58 -11.18
CA VAL A 594 18.74 -3.98 -12.48
C VAL A 594 20.20 -4.19 -12.82
N THR A 595 20.53 -4.00 -14.09
CA THR A 595 21.92 -3.90 -14.56
C THR A 595 22.17 -2.51 -15.16
N SER A 596 23.43 -2.12 -15.36
CA SER A 596 23.72 -0.85 -16.02
C SER A 596 24.68 -0.97 -17.19
N THR A 597 24.46 -0.11 -18.18
CA THR A 597 25.30 0.06 -19.36
C THR A 597 25.72 1.53 -19.49
N PRO A 598 26.92 1.84 -20.00
CA PRO A 598 27.32 3.23 -20.25
C PRO A 598 26.41 3.90 -21.28
N VAL A 599 26.01 5.15 -21.04
CA VAL A 599 25.25 5.97 -22.00
C VAL A 599 26.16 6.37 -23.15
N GLU A 600 25.63 6.36 -24.38
CA GLU A 600 26.31 6.81 -25.61
C GLU A 600 26.91 8.22 -25.46
N ALA A 601 28.14 8.40 -25.96
CA ALA A 601 28.91 9.63 -25.77
C ALA A 601 28.23 10.88 -26.36
N GLU A 602 27.45 10.71 -27.43
CA GLU A 602 26.71 11.79 -28.11
C GLU A 602 25.60 12.37 -27.21
N LEU A 603 24.81 11.52 -26.56
CA LEU A 603 23.77 11.92 -25.59
C LEU A 603 24.35 12.63 -24.36
N VAL A 604 25.50 12.16 -23.88
CA VAL A 604 26.23 12.81 -22.77
C VAL A 604 26.69 14.20 -23.19
N HIS A 605 27.17 14.36 -24.43
CA HIS A 605 27.61 15.64 -24.97
C HIS A 605 26.46 16.64 -25.09
N GLU A 606 25.32 16.24 -25.65
CA GLU A 606 24.13 17.10 -25.76
C GLU A 606 23.61 17.56 -24.39
N SER A 607 23.53 16.63 -23.43
CA SER A 607 23.12 16.97 -22.06
C SER A 607 24.12 17.91 -21.36
N TRP A 608 25.41 17.74 -21.62
CA TRP A 608 26.47 18.58 -21.05
C TRP A 608 26.38 20.03 -21.51
N GLN A 609 26.02 20.28 -22.77
CA GLN A 609 25.82 21.64 -23.31
C GLN A 609 24.80 22.42 -22.47
N MET A 610 23.73 21.77 -22.00
CA MET A 610 22.66 22.36 -21.22
C MET A 610 22.98 22.52 -19.71
N ARG A 611 24.10 21.96 -19.23
CA ARG A 611 24.43 21.95 -17.80
C ARG A 611 24.92 23.33 -17.32
N PRO A 612 24.44 23.84 -16.16
CA PRO A 612 24.90 25.13 -15.62
C PRO A 612 26.40 25.14 -15.30
N ASP A 613 27.01 26.33 -15.31
CA ASP A 613 28.47 26.53 -15.18
C ASP A 613 29.05 25.98 -13.87
N MET A 614 28.38 26.25 -12.73
CA MET A 614 28.88 25.84 -11.42
C MET A 614 28.99 24.30 -11.27
N PRO A 615 27.98 23.49 -11.63
CA PRO A 615 28.13 22.04 -11.73
C PRO A 615 29.23 21.55 -12.68
N LYS A 616 29.53 22.27 -13.77
CA LYS A 616 30.65 21.92 -14.68
C LYS A 616 31.98 22.13 -13.98
N ARG A 617 32.17 23.27 -13.30
CA ARG A 617 33.36 23.58 -12.49
C ARG A 617 33.60 22.56 -11.38
N MET A 618 32.54 22.13 -10.70
CA MET A 618 32.62 21.10 -9.67
C MET A 618 33.15 19.77 -10.21
N ASP A 619 32.68 19.33 -11.39
CA ASP A 619 33.18 18.09 -11.99
C ASP A 619 34.66 18.18 -12.39
N TRP A 620 35.09 19.35 -12.89
CA TRP A 620 36.50 19.62 -13.20
C TRP A 620 37.40 19.74 -11.98
N LEU A 621 36.90 20.35 -10.89
CA LEU A 621 37.55 20.33 -9.58
C LEU A 621 37.80 18.88 -9.15
N TYR A 622 36.80 18.01 -9.35
CA TYR A 622 36.91 16.62 -8.91
C TYR A 622 37.96 15.79 -9.65
N GLN A 623 38.31 16.20 -10.86
CA GLN A 623 39.33 15.53 -11.66
C GLN A 623 40.72 16.11 -11.44
N GLN A 624 40.82 17.45 -11.36
CA GLN A 624 42.11 18.14 -11.38
C GLN A 624 42.69 18.35 -9.98
N ILE A 625 41.85 18.54 -8.97
CA ILE A 625 42.28 19.03 -7.65
C ILE A 625 42.00 18.02 -6.54
N ALA A 626 40.78 17.50 -6.42
CA ALA A 626 40.39 16.65 -5.29
C ALA A 626 39.40 15.57 -5.70
N GLN A 627 39.54 14.33 -5.23
CA GLN A 627 38.57 13.28 -5.59
C GLN A 627 37.16 13.61 -5.11
N GLN A 628 36.16 13.19 -5.90
CA GLN A 628 34.76 13.30 -5.50
C GLN A 628 34.53 12.62 -4.15
N SER A 629 33.85 13.32 -3.23
CA SER A 629 33.59 12.88 -1.85
C SER A 629 34.80 12.83 -0.90
N SER A 630 35.94 13.43 -1.25
CA SER A 630 37.02 13.67 -0.28
C SER A 630 36.62 14.73 0.75
N ALA A 631 37.17 14.64 1.96
CA ALA A 631 37.01 15.67 2.98
C ALA A 631 37.58 17.00 2.46
N ILE A 632 36.87 18.10 2.75
CA ILE A 632 37.33 19.47 2.46
C ILE A 632 37.32 20.23 3.78
N ASP A 633 38.45 20.87 4.09
CA ASP A 633 38.69 21.47 5.41
C ASP A 633 37.70 22.59 5.76
N SER A 634 37.24 23.35 4.76
CA SER A 634 36.25 24.41 4.95
C SER A 634 35.55 24.81 3.66
N ARG A 635 34.38 25.46 3.78
CA ARG A 635 33.70 26.10 2.64
C ARG A 635 34.61 27.10 1.91
N GLN A 636 35.46 27.82 2.64
CA GLN A 636 36.37 28.80 2.03
C GLN A 636 37.44 28.09 1.19
N ALA A 637 37.96 26.95 1.67
CA ALA A 637 38.89 26.14 0.90
C ALA A 637 38.25 25.62 -0.40
N LEU A 638 37.00 25.14 -0.36
CA LEU A 638 36.27 24.74 -1.57
C LEU A 638 36.11 25.87 -2.58
N ILE A 639 35.77 27.08 -2.13
CA ILE A 639 35.62 28.24 -3.00
C ILE A 639 36.96 28.59 -3.65
N SER A 640 38.04 28.62 -2.88
CA SER A 640 39.39 28.87 -3.42
C SER A 640 39.79 27.80 -4.44
N MET A 641 39.50 26.53 -4.17
CA MET A 641 39.74 25.45 -5.14
C MET A 641 38.92 25.63 -6.42
N LEU A 642 37.66 26.08 -6.34
CA LEU A 642 36.82 26.35 -7.51
C LEU A 642 37.31 27.52 -8.36
N ASP A 643 37.91 28.53 -7.73
CA ASP A 643 38.50 29.68 -8.42
C ASP A 643 39.80 29.31 -9.15
N GLU A 644 40.51 28.28 -8.69
CA GLU A 644 41.73 27.75 -9.31
C GLU A 644 41.47 26.80 -10.49
N VAL A 645 40.26 26.23 -10.62
CA VAL A 645 39.91 25.33 -11.73
C VAL A 645 39.79 26.11 -13.04
N GLN A 646 40.72 25.84 -13.96
CA GLN A 646 40.56 26.22 -15.36
C GLN A 646 39.77 25.15 -16.10
N LEU A 647 38.55 25.51 -16.53
CA LEU A 647 37.77 24.71 -17.46
C LEU A 647 38.48 24.75 -18.84
N PRO A 648 38.93 23.62 -19.42
CA PRO A 648 39.09 23.53 -20.87
C PRO A 648 37.74 23.79 -21.55
N ASP A 649 37.76 24.02 -22.87
CA ASP A 649 36.58 24.36 -23.70
C ASP A 649 35.25 23.92 -23.06
N PRO A 650 34.36 24.86 -22.68
CA PRO A 650 33.14 24.59 -21.91
C PRO A 650 32.14 23.66 -22.61
N THR A 651 32.40 23.32 -23.87
CA THR A 651 31.66 22.32 -24.66
C THR A 651 32.16 20.89 -24.47
N THR A 652 33.36 20.67 -23.94
CA THR A 652 33.93 19.33 -23.74
C THR A 652 33.24 18.64 -22.56
N ALA A 653 32.45 17.60 -22.86
CA ALA A 653 31.75 16.79 -21.87
C ALA A 653 32.69 15.79 -21.19
N TYR A 654 32.35 15.40 -19.96
CA TYR A 654 33.02 14.28 -19.28
C TYR A 654 32.69 12.94 -19.95
N MET A 655 33.61 12.00 -19.79
CA MET A 655 33.37 10.61 -20.16
C MET A 655 32.38 9.98 -19.17
N THR A 656 31.24 9.58 -19.73
CA THR A 656 30.20 8.64 -19.24
C THR A 656 29.13 9.10 -18.26
N ALA A 657 27.93 8.59 -18.54
CA ALA A 657 26.76 8.43 -17.67
C ALA A 657 26.35 6.93 -17.70
N ALA A 658 25.43 6.48 -16.84
CA ALA A 658 24.92 5.11 -16.84
C ALA A 658 23.42 5.05 -17.17
N THR A 659 23.06 4.17 -18.09
CA THR A 659 21.69 3.71 -18.33
C THR A 659 21.47 2.45 -17.51
N ILE A 660 20.30 2.31 -16.94
CA ILE A 660 19.87 1.20 -16.11
C ILE A 660 18.78 0.48 -16.91
N ASP A 661 19.05 -0.78 -17.23
CA ASP A 661 18.12 -1.71 -17.87
C ASP A 661 17.30 -2.45 -16.81
#